data_AF-A0A0J8RF30-F1
#
_entry.id   AF-A0A0J8RF30-F1
#
_cell.length_a   1.000
_cell.length_b   1.000
_cell.length_c   1.000
_cell.angle_alpha   90.00
_cell.angle_beta   90.00
_cell.angle_gamma   90.00
#
_symmetry.space_group_name_H-M   'P 1'
#
loop_
_entity.id
_entity.type
_entity.pdbx_description
1 polymer ?
#
loop_
_entity_poly.entity_id
_entity_poly.type
_entity_poly.pdbx_seq_one_letter_code
_entity_poly.pdbx_strand_id
1 'polypeptide(L)'
;METDQGAESTTTQAPESGTVSKNSESRRVSAVNGHDSHPLKRALGNESAAGTPQAENGDDGANGRRSKRLKKDVAPTVSGSNMSLLRPTPPQSRPKGGNRKTGDKCETCGKSNDRPSILLCDGCDNGYHMHCLDPPLSNAPNYDWHCPKCLVGTGEYGFEEGGIYSLKQFQEKADAFKRNYFSGKMPFDPVLNAHRRETEDDVEREFWRLVESLTETVEVEYGADIHSTTHGSGFPTVERNPLDPYSVDPWNLNVLPLHGESLFRHIKSDVSGMTVPWVYVGMCFSTFCWHNEDHYSYSANYQHFGATKTWYGIPGADAEAFEEAMRQAVPELFETQPDLLFQLVTLLPPDQLKKAGVNVYALDQRAGQFVITFPQAYHDGDTSIKTAKWLGPALRRMCDRELEQRAKLLARQKELKQRIEHRGSDENKSEGHEDFKLVVEDADLPEEDYQCSYCKVYSYLTQFRCHKKGKILCLLHADNHTCCDEDVSRRLLGPNHSLRYRMSDEDIAACTQKVEDRARIPEAWGEKLERILEDEPKPSLKAMHSLLSEGEKIPYHLPGLQDLATFVQRCDKWVEEANNYITRKQQNRRKNEKLWRKGNAAKAAQLEERDRELRNIDKIHALLAEAENLSFDCPQIVSLREKVAEIQKFQGDAQAVLCNPHVTSTQEVEELVELGKSFNVDVPEVDKLERVLRQMRWNDEARRRREQYQTLDDCREFIKQGEELGLAETNEHLLHFRDLYRHDLQLL
;
A
#
# COMPACT_ATOMS: atom_id res chain seq x y z
N MET A 1 25.98 -6.15 -61.31
CA MET A 1 26.50 -6.55 -60.00
C MET A 1 25.63 -5.84 -58.96
N GLU A 2 24.32 -6.09 -58.91
CA GLU A 2 23.59 -7.36 -58.65
C GLU A 2 23.70 -7.76 -57.17
N THR A 3 22.63 -8.02 -56.41
CA THR A 3 21.17 -8.13 -56.71
C THR A 3 20.38 -7.18 -55.77
N ASP A 4 19.21 -6.59 -56.07
CA ASP A 4 17.94 -7.13 -56.62
C ASP A 4 17.33 -8.19 -55.66
N GLN A 5 16.05 -8.18 -55.23
CA GLN A 5 14.77 -7.57 -55.71
C GLN A 5 14.05 -6.86 -54.52
N GLY A 6 13.11 -5.90 -54.68
CA GLY A 6 11.70 -6.05 -55.09
C GLY A 6 10.78 -6.07 -53.85
N ALA A 7 10.01 -5.02 -53.50
CA ALA A 7 8.75 -4.54 -54.11
C ALA A 7 7.57 -5.56 -53.93
N GLU A 8 6.32 -5.21 -53.62
CA GLU A 8 5.57 -3.93 -53.78
C GLU A 8 4.63 -3.60 -52.58
N SER A 9 4.02 -2.41 -52.62
CA SER A 9 2.92 -1.96 -51.76
C SER A 9 1.54 -2.39 -52.25
N THR A 10 0.52 -2.44 -51.38
CA THR A 10 -0.88 -2.35 -51.81
C THR A 10 -1.77 -1.64 -50.77
N THR A 11 -2.71 -0.81 -51.22
CA THR A 11 -3.58 0.01 -50.35
C THR A 11 -5.00 0.09 -50.90
N THR A 12 -5.96 -0.51 -50.19
CA THR A 12 -7.42 -0.26 -50.29
C THR A 12 -8.07 -0.79 -49.01
N GLN A 13 -8.68 0.07 -48.20
CA GLN A 13 -10.12 0.45 -48.23
C GLN A 13 -11.08 -0.61 -47.67
N ALA A 14 -11.99 -0.17 -46.81
CA ALA A 14 -13.04 -0.97 -46.18
C ALA A 14 -14.37 -0.87 -46.93
N PRO A 15 -15.33 -1.77 -46.64
CA PRO A 15 -16.74 -1.45 -46.81
C PRO A 15 -17.60 -1.63 -45.55
N GLU A 16 -18.50 -0.67 -45.46
CA GLU A 16 -19.68 -0.42 -44.62
C GLU A 16 -20.53 -1.61 -44.11
N SER A 17 -21.05 -1.41 -42.90
CA SER A 17 -22.35 -1.84 -42.32
C SER A 17 -23.20 -2.98 -42.94
N GLY A 18 -23.60 -3.91 -42.07
CA GLY A 18 -24.80 -4.76 -42.25
C GLY A 18 -25.76 -4.65 -41.04
N THR A 19 -27.07 -4.57 -41.28
CA THR A 19 -28.07 -4.21 -40.25
C THR A 19 -29.02 -5.33 -39.84
N VAL A 20 -29.36 -5.37 -38.53
CA VAL A 20 -30.64 -5.84 -37.97
C VAL A 20 -31.03 -7.32 -38.16
N SER A 21 -31.13 -8.08 -37.06
CA SER A 21 -32.45 -8.33 -36.43
C SER A 21 -32.35 -9.02 -35.06
N LYS A 22 -33.47 -9.07 -34.32
CA LYS A 22 -33.62 -9.68 -32.99
C LYS A 22 -34.20 -11.09 -33.10
N ASN A 23 -33.79 -12.00 -32.23
CA ASN A 23 -34.77 -12.73 -31.42
C ASN A 23 -34.18 -13.27 -30.11
N SER A 24 -35.06 -13.59 -29.16
CA SER A 24 -34.73 -13.95 -27.77
C SER A 24 -34.82 -15.44 -27.48
N GLU A 25 -34.07 -15.95 -26.49
CA GLU A 25 -34.72 -16.54 -25.31
C GLU A 25 -33.84 -16.63 -24.04
N SER A 26 -34.51 -16.79 -22.91
CA SER A 26 -34.01 -16.60 -21.54
C SER A 26 -33.23 -17.77 -20.95
N ARG A 27 -32.15 -17.49 -20.21
CA ARG A 27 -31.84 -18.20 -18.96
C ARG A 27 -31.38 -17.24 -17.87
N ARG A 28 -31.99 -17.36 -16.68
CA ARG A 28 -31.64 -16.58 -15.48
C ARG A 28 -30.49 -17.23 -14.71
N VAL A 29 -29.57 -16.41 -14.21
CA VAL A 29 -28.84 -16.65 -12.95
C VAL A 29 -28.90 -15.34 -12.15
N SER A 30 -29.12 -15.42 -10.85
CA SER A 30 -29.37 -14.24 -10.00
C SER A 30 -28.06 -13.59 -9.55
N ALA A 31 -27.97 -12.26 -9.71
CA ALA A 31 -26.97 -11.45 -9.01
C ALA A 31 -27.60 -10.85 -7.73
N VAL A 32 -26.86 -10.88 -6.62
CA VAL A 32 -27.23 -10.22 -5.36
C VAL A 32 -26.03 -9.42 -4.88
N ASN A 33 -26.16 -8.10 -4.96
CA ASN A 33 -25.66 -7.11 -3.98
C ASN A 33 -26.10 -5.72 -4.45
N GLY A 34 -26.55 -4.87 -3.52
CA GLY A 34 -27.04 -3.52 -3.82
C GLY A 34 -25.93 -2.48 -3.80
N HIS A 35 -25.97 -1.53 -4.73
CA HIS A 35 -25.24 -0.27 -4.61
C HIS A 35 -26.16 0.78 -3.98
N ASP A 36 -25.90 1.16 -2.73
CA ASP A 36 -26.56 2.33 -2.12
C ASP A 36 -25.84 3.62 -2.53
N SER A 37 -26.49 4.40 -3.40
CA SER A 37 -25.99 5.69 -3.88
C SER A 37 -26.55 6.86 -3.06
N HIS A 38 -25.78 7.30 -2.05
CA HIS A 38 -26.14 8.47 -1.25
C HIS A 38 -25.58 9.80 -1.83
N PRO A 39 -26.42 10.75 -2.26
CA PRO A 39 -25.96 12.05 -2.73
C PRO A 39 -25.61 12.97 -1.55
N LEU A 40 -24.42 13.58 -1.60
CA LEU A 40 -23.94 14.53 -0.60
C LEU A 40 -24.73 15.86 -0.66
N LYS A 41 -25.47 16.18 0.41
CA LYS A 41 -26.06 17.51 0.63
C LYS A 41 -25.23 18.28 1.66
N ARG A 42 -24.79 19.50 1.32
CA ARG A 42 -24.32 20.51 2.29
C ARG A 42 -25.43 20.75 3.31
N ALA A 43 -25.18 20.44 4.58
CA ALA A 43 -26.08 20.77 5.68
C ALA A 43 -25.69 22.13 6.27
N LEU A 44 -26.59 23.12 6.17
CA LEU A 44 -26.45 24.39 6.87
C LEU A 44 -26.95 24.20 8.31
N GLY A 45 -26.13 24.59 9.29
CA GLY A 45 -26.48 24.52 10.71
C GLY A 45 -27.42 25.66 11.10
N ASN A 46 -28.66 25.32 11.48
CA ASN A 46 -29.54 26.21 12.23
C ASN A 46 -29.37 25.92 13.73
N GLU A 47 -28.75 26.83 14.49
CA GLU A 47 -28.88 26.81 15.95
C GLU A 47 -30.15 27.54 16.38
N SER A 48 -30.95 26.89 17.23
CA SER A 48 -32.19 27.46 17.79
C SER A 48 -32.00 27.77 19.27
N ALA A 49 -31.63 29.01 19.60
CA ALA A 49 -31.61 29.50 20.98
C ALA A 49 -32.91 30.27 21.28
N ALA A 50 -33.71 29.77 22.23
CA ALA A 50 -34.91 30.48 22.72
C ALA A 50 -34.56 31.27 23.99
N GLY A 51 -34.77 32.61 23.98
CA GLY A 51 -34.16 33.50 24.98
C GLY A 51 -34.91 34.80 25.34
N THR A 52 -36.23 34.87 25.13
CA THR A 52 -37.14 36.00 25.46
C THR A 52 -36.90 37.36 24.75
N PRO A 53 -37.96 38.19 24.56
CA PRO A 53 -37.87 39.45 23.81
C PRO A 53 -37.94 40.71 24.68
N GLN A 54 -37.37 41.81 24.17
CA GLN A 54 -37.82 43.17 24.47
C GLN A 54 -37.66 44.03 23.21
N ALA A 55 -38.56 44.99 23.00
CA ALA A 55 -38.71 45.70 21.73
C ALA A 55 -38.39 47.19 21.87
N GLU A 56 -37.96 47.83 20.79
CA GLU A 56 -38.40 49.21 20.47
C GLU A 56 -38.19 49.59 18.99
N ASN A 57 -38.95 50.61 18.59
CA ASN A 57 -39.33 51.05 17.24
C ASN A 57 -38.18 51.63 16.36
N GLY A 58 -38.43 51.85 15.05
CA GLY A 58 -37.90 53.07 14.40
C GLY A 58 -37.61 53.16 12.90
N ASP A 59 -38.66 53.25 12.06
CA ASP A 59 -38.78 54.22 10.94
C ASP A 59 -37.96 54.11 9.61
N ASP A 60 -38.41 54.87 8.60
CA ASP A 60 -38.09 54.84 7.16
C ASP A 60 -36.82 55.60 6.71
N GLY A 61 -36.41 55.42 5.44
CA GLY A 61 -35.52 56.37 4.74
C GLY A 61 -34.98 55.95 3.37
N ALA A 62 -35.37 56.61 2.28
CA ALA A 62 -35.01 56.23 0.91
C ALA A 62 -33.98 57.16 0.20
N ASN A 63 -33.25 56.57 -0.77
CA ASN A 63 -32.55 57.18 -1.91
C ASN A 63 -31.32 58.11 -1.67
N GLY A 64 -30.21 57.78 -2.35
CA GLY A 64 -29.03 58.68 -2.46
C GLY A 64 -27.97 58.22 -3.47
N ARG A 65 -28.13 58.51 -4.77
CA ARG A 65 -27.10 58.25 -5.79
C ARG A 65 -25.95 59.26 -5.71
N ARG A 66 -24.71 58.81 -5.43
CA ARG A 66 -23.49 59.53 -5.83
C ARG A 66 -22.33 58.56 -6.07
N SER A 67 -21.50 58.84 -7.08
CA SER A 67 -20.39 57.97 -7.52
C SER A 67 -19.04 58.71 -7.50
N LYS A 68 -17.95 57.94 -7.58
CA LYS A 68 -16.52 58.31 -7.61
C LYS A 68 -15.87 58.65 -6.27
N ARG A 69 -15.23 57.65 -5.65
CA ARG A 69 -13.77 57.42 -5.76
C ARG A 69 -13.39 56.05 -5.18
N LEU A 70 -12.88 55.14 -6.02
CA LEU A 70 -12.29 53.88 -5.54
C LEU A 70 -11.04 54.19 -4.68
N LYS A 71 -10.96 53.59 -3.50
CA LYS A 71 -9.69 53.40 -2.80
C LYS A 71 -9.01 52.14 -3.36
N LYS A 72 -7.69 52.06 -3.20
CA LYS A 72 -6.92 50.83 -3.39
C LYS A 72 -7.08 49.99 -2.14
N ASP A 73 -8.11 49.14 -2.10
CA ASP A 73 -8.29 48.20 -1.00
C ASP A 73 -7.24 47.08 -1.13
N VAL A 74 -6.74 46.63 0.02
CA VAL A 74 -5.70 45.59 0.13
C VAL A 74 -6.37 44.22 0.13
N ALA A 75 -5.77 43.24 -0.56
CA ALA A 75 -6.28 41.88 -0.57
C ALA A 75 -6.27 41.27 0.85
N PRO A 76 -7.28 40.46 1.22
CA PRO A 76 -7.34 39.87 2.55
C PRO A 76 -6.24 38.83 2.75
N THR A 77 -5.34 39.07 3.71
CA THR A 77 -4.40 38.07 4.20
C THR A 77 -5.15 37.03 5.03
N VAL A 78 -4.86 35.75 4.83
CA VAL A 78 -5.41 34.62 5.62
C VAL A 78 -4.24 33.81 6.17
N SER A 79 -4.31 33.43 7.44
CA SER A 79 -3.28 32.64 8.13
C SER A 79 -3.26 31.18 7.67
N GLY A 80 -2.10 30.52 7.73
CA GLY A 80 -1.94 29.08 7.44
C GLY A 80 -0.67 28.74 6.66
N SER A 81 0.03 29.73 6.09
CA SER A 81 1.37 29.52 5.50
C SER A 81 2.43 29.42 6.60
N ASN A 82 3.17 28.30 6.67
CA ASN A 82 4.32 28.16 7.57
C ASN A 82 5.58 28.92 7.11
N MET A 83 5.45 29.82 6.14
CA MET A 83 6.36 30.97 6.04
C MET A 83 6.25 31.79 7.33
N SER A 84 7.23 31.61 8.21
CA SER A 84 7.42 32.47 9.38
C SER A 84 7.77 33.88 8.92
N LEU A 85 6.75 34.68 8.60
CA LEU A 85 6.86 36.11 8.42
C LEU A 85 7.32 36.71 9.77
N LEU A 86 8.64 36.81 9.93
CA LEU A 86 9.29 37.51 11.03
C LEU A 86 8.84 38.96 11.00
N ARG A 87 7.76 39.23 11.74
CA ARG A 87 7.12 40.53 11.87
C ARG A 87 8.20 41.59 12.05
N PRO A 88 8.39 42.54 11.11
CA PRO A 88 9.45 43.52 11.21
C PRO A 88 9.38 44.23 12.55
N THR A 89 10.47 44.13 13.31
CA THR A 89 10.61 44.88 14.56
C THR A 89 10.46 46.35 14.19
N PRO A 90 9.55 47.13 14.82
CA PRO A 90 9.33 48.52 14.43
C PRO A 90 10.68 49.24 14.45
N PRO A 91 11.08 49.93 13.37
CA PRO A 91 12.46 50.33 13.16
C PRO A 91 12.90 51.23 14.31
N GLN A 92 13.82 50.73 15.14
CA GLN A 92 14.34 51.49 16.25
C GLN A 92 14.93 52.79 15.72
N SER A 93 14.43 53.91 16.23
CA SER A 93 14.83 55.23 15.81
C SER A 93 16.33 55.41 16.05
N ARG A 94 17.13 55.37 14.97
CA ARG A 94 18.57 55.62 15.01
C ARG A 94 18.84 56.86 15.85
N PRO A 95 19.66 56.80 16.92
CA PRO A 95 20.06 57.98 17.65
C PRO A 95 20.67 59.00 16.67
N LYS A 96 20.19 60.25 16.71
CA LYS A 96 20.75 61.31 15.85
C LYS A 96 22.17 61.66 16.33
N GLY A 97 23.18 60.98 15.78
CA GLY A 97 24.57 61.20 16.16
C GLY A 97 25.61 60.63 15.19
N GLY A 98 26.39 61.52 14.58
CA GLY A 98 27.68 61.20 13.98
C GLY A 98 27.64 60.81 12.49
N ASN A 99 28.30 61.62 11.65
CA ASN A 99 28.59 61.28 10.26
C ASN A 99 29.76 60.26 10.21
N ARG A 100 29.45 58.97 10.32
CA ARG A 100 30.41 57.87 10.13
C ARG A 100 30.35 57.35 8.70
N LYS A 101 31.51 57.29 8.03
CA LYS A 101 31.65 56.56 6.77
C LYS A 101 31.66 55.05 7.04
N THR A 102 30.99 54.29 6.18
CA THR A 102 31.23 52.85 5.98
C THR A 102 32.65 52.64 5.42
N GLY A 103 33.16 51.41 5.50
CA GLY A 103 34.49 51.03 4.98
C GLY A 103 35.73 51.47 5.79
N ASP A 104 35.59 52.44 6.71
CA ASP A 104 36.74 53.09 7.38
C ASP A 104 37.48 52.24 8.45
N LYS A 105 37.03 51.00 8.68
CA LYS A 105 37.59 50.01 9.62
C LYS A 105 37.33 48.58 9.13
N CYS A 106 38.14 47.62 9.58
CA CYS A 106 37.91 46.19 9.35
C CYS A 106 36.81 45.66 10.29
N GLU A 107 35.78 44.99 9.76
CA GLU A 107 34.71 44.36 10.55
C GLU A 107 35.14 43.06 11.25
N THR A 108 36.19 42.36 10.79
CA THR A 108 36.72 41.15 11.46
C THR A 108 37.48 41.50 12.75
N CYS A 109 38.42 42.46 12.67
CA CYS A 109 39.32 42.78 13.79
C CYS A 109 38.95 44.07 14.56
N GLY A 110 38.00 44.86 14.04
CA GLY A 110 37.52 46.11 14.62
C GLY A 110 38.44 47.33 14.45
N LYS A 111 39.62 47.17 13.84
CA LYS A 111 40.67 48.20 13.76
C LYS A 111 40.69 48.94 12.43
N SER A 112 41.35 50.10 12.40
CA SER A 112 41.49 50.99 11.23
C SER A 112 42.95 51.33 10.88
N ASN A 113 43.91 50.54 11.38
CA ASN A 113 45.27 50.49 10.83
C ASN A 113 45.25 50.00 9.37
N ASP A 114 46.33 50.23 8.64
CA ASP A 114 46.61 49.58 7.35
C ASP A 114 45.48 49.72 6.30
N ARG A 115 44.84 50.88 6.27
CA ARG A 115 43.81 51.31 5.29
C ARG A 115 44.02 50.86 3.83
N PRO A 116 45.22 50.93 3.21
CA PRO A 116 45.41 50.44 1.83
C PRO A 116 45.33 48.91 1.68
N SER A 117 45.17 48.15 2.76
CA SER A 117 44.88 46.71 2.78
C SER A 117 43.45 46.38 3.26
N ILE A 118 42.57 47.39 3.36
CA ILE A 118 41.15 47.20 3.61
C ILE A 118 40.44 47.08 2.25
N LEU A 119 39.94 45.87 1.97
CA LEU A 119 39.05 45.58 0.86
C LEU A 119 37.61 45.94 1.28
N LEU A 120 36.84 46.55 0.38
CA LEU A 120 35.43 46.86 0.60
C LEU A 120 34.56 45.75 0.01
N CYS A 121 33.46 45.42 0.69
CA CYS A 121 32.45 44.52 0.14
C CYS A 121 31.56 45.26 -0.86
N ASP A 122 31.54 44.82 -2.12
CA ASP A 122 30.75 45.44 -3.20
C ASP A 122 29.22 45.32 -2.99
N GLY A 123 28.78 44.49 -2.02
CA GLY A 123 27.38 44.37 -1.62
C GLY A 123 26.96 45.20 -0.39
N CYS A 124 27.87 45.79 0.39
CA CYS A 124 27.48 46.54 1.61
C CYS A 124 28.46 47.62 2.13
N ASP A 125 29.48 48.02 1.36
CA ASP A 125 30.50 49.01 1.73
C ASP A 125 31.29 48.72 3.02
N ASN A 126 31.15 47.53 3.62
CA ASN A 126 31.88 47.16 4.84
C ASN A 126 33.33 46.80 4.50
N GLY A 127 34.25 47.32 5.31
CA GLY A 127 35.69 47.12 5.13
C GLY A 127 36.20 45.87 5.83
N TYR A 128 37.14 45.17 5.21
CA TYR A 128 37.81 43.99 5.74
C TYR A 128 39.30 44.06 5.43
N HIS A 129 40.16 43.85 6.42
CA HIS A 129 41.59 43.63 6.17
C HIS A 129 41.75 42.35 5.36
N MET A 130 42.47 42.42 4.25
CA MET A 130 42.70 41.27 3.37
C MET A 130 43.40 40.09 4.09
N HIS A 131 44.22 40.40 5.10
CA HIS A 131 44.88 39.45 6.01
C HIS A 131 44.01 39.01 7.21
N CYS A 132 42.76 39.49 7.30
CA CYS A 132 41.72 39.03 8.22
C CYS A 132 40.51 38.46 7.45
N LEU A 133 40.74 38.06 6.20
CA LEU A 133 39.88 37.15 5.44
C LEU A 133 40.42 35.74 5.60
N ASP A 134 39.55 34.75 5.40
CA ASP A 134 39.93 33.34 5.30
C ASP A 134 39.39 32.80 3.96
N PRO A 135 40.24 32.30 3.04
CA PRO A 135 41.70 32.40 3.07
C PRO A 135 42.20 33.86 2.93
N PRO A 136 43.34 34.22 3.54
CA PRO A 136 43.86 35.60 3.51
C PRO A 136 44.35 36.02 2.12
N LEU A 137 43.79 37.12 1.59
CA LEU A 137 44.11 37.63 0.26
C LEU A 137 45.40 38.47 0.27
N SER A 138 46.22 38.30 -0.76
CA SER A 138 47.50 39.03 -0.92
C SER A 138 47.38 40.30 -1.78
N ASN A 139 46.48 40.32 -2.76
CA ASN A 139 46.17 41.45 -3.63
C ASN A 139 44.65 41.57 -3.74
N ALA A 140 44.13 42.77 -4.04
CA ALA A 140 42.70 42.93 -4.30
C ALA A 140 42.28 42.09 -5.53
N PRO A 141 41.13 41.40 -5.50
CA PRO A 141 40.65 40.62 -6.63
C PRO A 141 40.28 41.53 -7.82
N ASN A 142 40.39 40.98 -9.04
CA ASN A 142 39.95 41.64 -10.28
C ASN A 142 38.50 41.28 -10.64
N TYR A 143 37.70 40.92 -9.63
CA TYR A 143 36.31 40.48 -9.72
C TYR A 143 35.57 40.95 -8.47
N ASP A 144 34.26 41.11 -8.58
CA ASP A 144 33.41 41.65 -7.51
C ASP A 144 33.52 40.80 -6.24
N TRP A 145 33.83 41.43 -5.11
CA TRP A 145 34.12 40.76 -3.86
C TRP A 145 33.06 41.05 -2.81
N HIS A 146 32.33 40.00 -2.44
CA HIS A 146 31.38 40.03 -1.34
C HIS A 146 32.03 39.46 -0.08
N CYS A 147 31.83 40.14 1.05
CA CYS A 147 32.30 39.63 2.35
C CYS A 147 31.45 38.45 2.84
N PRO A 148 31.93 37.65 3.82
CA PRO A 148 31.18 36.50 4.34
C PRO A 148 29.74 36.80 4.79
N LYS A 149 29.47 38.01 5.31
CA LYS A 149 28.11 38.43 5.71
C LYS A 149 27.17 38.71 4.53
N CYS A 150 27.70 38.95 3.33
CA CYS A 150 26.93 39.08 2.10
C CYS A 150 26.88 37.76 1.31
N LEU A 151 27.94 36.95 1.36
CA LEU A 151 27.97 35.61 0.76
C LEU A 151 27.00 34.64 1.44
N VAL A 152 26.94 34.66 2.78
CA VAL A 152 26.04 33.79 3.59
C VAL A 152 24.69 34.47 3.87
N GLY A 153 24.62 35.79 3.69
CA GLY A 153 23.42 36.60 3.89
C GLY A 153 22.95 36.73 5.35
N THR A 154 21.86 37.47 5.53
CA THR A 154 21.21 37.74 6.82
C THR A 154 20.09 36.76 7.17
N GLY A 155 20.10 35.57 6.56
CA GLY A 155 18.89 34.76 6.35
C GLY A 155 18.04 35.24 5.17
N GLU A 156 18.61 36.10 4.32
CA GLU A 156 17.98 36.66 3.11
C GLU A 156 18.52 35.99 1.82
N TYR A 157 19.10 34.78 1.94
CA TYR A 157 19.46 33.97 0.76
C TYR A 157 18.20 33.25 0.27
N GLY A 158 17.56 33.80 -0.76
CA GLY A 158 16.30 33.31 -1.31
C GLY A 158 15.93 34.04 -2.60
N PHE A 159 14.83 33.63 -3.24
CA PHE A 159 14.37 34.20 -4.50
C PHE A 159 13.79 35.62 -4.32
N GLU A 160 14.19 36.58 -5.16
CA GLU A 160 13.63 37.94 -5.17
C GLU A 160 12.19 37.98 -5.73
N GLU A 161 11.42 39.02 -5.38
CA GLU A 161 10.07 39.23 -5.94
C GLU A 161 10.11 39.53 -7.45
N GLY A 162 9.84 38.51 -8.25
CA GLY A 162 9.75 38.61 -9.72
C GLY A 162 8.55 39.42 -10.23
N GLY A 163 8.50 39.63 -11.56
CA GLY A 163 7.42 40.38 -12.20
C GLY A 163 6.03 39.70 -12.12
N ILE A 164 4.96 40.49 -12.15
CA ILE A 164 3.59 39.99 -12.26
C ILE A 164 3.22 39.80 -13.74
N TYR A 165 2.97 38.56 -14.15
CA TYR A 165 2.64 38.19 -15.54
C TYR A 165 1.31 37.44 -15.64
N SER A 166 0.65 37.53 -16.80
CA SER A 166 -0.29 36.49 -17.23
C SER A 166 0.46 35.31 -17.84
N LEU A 167 -0.14 34.10 -17.79
CA LEU A 167 0.45 32.88 -18.37
C LEU A 167 0.95 33.07 -19.82
N LYS A 168 0.21 33.83 -20.63
CA LYS A 168 0.60 34.14 -22.01
C LYS A 168 1.89 34.98 -22.06
N GLN A 169 1.99 36.04 -21.27
CA GLN A 169 3.19 36.90 -21.24
C GLN A 169 4.40 36.11 -20.72
N PHE A 170 4.20 35.25 -19.74
CA PHE A 170 5.25 34.39 -19.20
C PHE A 170 5.71 33.35 -20.24
N GLN A 171 4.79 32.74 -20.99
CA GLN A 171 5.13 31.87 -22.12
C GLN A 171 5.93 32.62 -23.20
N GLU A 172 5.48 33.80 -23.61
CA GLU A 172 6.18 34.63 -24.61
C GLU A 172 7.61 35.00 -24.13
N LYS A 173 7.80 35.24 -22.83
CA LYS A 173 9.12 35.46 -22.21
C LYS A 173 9.97 34.18 -22.21
N ALA A 174 9.42 33.04 -21.77
CA ALA A 174 10.12 31.76 -21.70
C ALA A 174 10.57 31.26 -23.09
N ASP A 175 9.69 31.35 -24.09
CA ASP A 175 10.00 30.98 -25.47
C ASP A 175 11.02 31.94 -26.10
N ALA A 176 11.03 33.22 -25.74
CA ALA A 176 12.08 34.16 -26.17
C ALA A 176 13.43 33.85 -25.50
N PHE A 177 13.45 33.64 -24.18
CA PHE A 177 14.64 33.27 -23.42
C PHE A 177 15.30 32.01 -23.99
N LYS A 178 14.55 30.90 -24.10
CA LYS A 178 15.11 29.61 -24.55
C LYS A 178 15.70 29.71 -25.95
N ARG A 179 14.99 30.34 -26.90
CA ARG A 179 15.49 30.53 -28.27
C ARG A 179 16.76 31.38 -28.30
N ASN A 180 16.77 32.52 -27.60
CA ASN A 180 17.94 33.40 -27.58
C ASN A 180 19.15 32.69 -26.98
N TYR A 181 18.97 32.02 -25.83
CA TYR A 181 20.03 31.33 -25.09
C TYR A 181 20.71 30.22 -25.91
N PHE A 182 19.92 29.35 -26.55
CA PHE A 182 20.45 28.22 -27.30
C PHE A 182 20.85 28.55 -28.75
N SER A 183 20.37 29.68 -29.32
CA SER A 183 20.55 30.04 -30.75
C SER A 183 21.98 29.91 -31.30
N GLY A 184 22.98 30.28 -30.50
CA GLY A 184 24.41 30.17 -30.84
C GLY A 184 25.16 29.04 -30.13
N LYS A 185 24.52 28.31 -29.21
CA LYS A 185 25.13 27.20 -28.44
C LYS A 185 24.90 25.83 -29.10
N MET A 186 23.86 25.66 -29.92
CA MET A 186 23.56 24.39 -30.58
C MET A 186 24.46 24.10 -31.80
N PRO A 187 24.79 22.83 -32.12
CA PRO A 187 25.48 22.46 -33.36
C PRO A 187 24.69 22.85 -34.63
N PHE A 188 25.41 23.19 -35.71
CA PHE A 188 24.80 23.42 -37.02
C PHE A 188 24.39 22.11 -37.69
N ASP A 189 23.18 22.06 -38.23
CA ASP A 189 22.61 20.94 -38.98
C ASP A 189 22.67 21.23 -40.49
N PRO A 190 23.50 20.50 -41.27
CA PRO A 190 23.62 20.69 -42.72
C PRO A 190 22.37 20.32 -43.52
N VAL A 191 21.44 19.53 -42.96
CA VAL A 191 20.19 19.11 -43.61
C VAL A 191 19.11 20.18 -43.43
N LEU A 192 19.03 20.79 -42.25
CA LEU A 192 18.10 21.88 -41.95
C LEU A 192 18.64 23.26 -42.35
N ASN A 193 19.93 23.37 -42.68
CA ASN A 193 20.64 24.62 -42.96
C ASN A 193 20.47 25.68 -41.84
N ALA A 194 20.45 25.20 -40.59
CA ALA A 194 20.22 25.98 -39.38
C ALA A 194 20.90 25.30 -38.19
N HIS A 195 21.01 25.99 -37.05
CA HIS A 195 21.37 25.33 -35.80
C HIS A 195 20.26 24.35 -35.38
N ARG A 196 20.62 23.12 -34.98
CA ARG A 196 19.64 22.13 -34.55
C ARG A 196 18.90 22.60 -33.29
N ARG A 197 17.69 22.10 -33.09
CA ARG A 197 16.97 22.34 -31.84
C ARG A 197 17.65 21.66 -30.65
N GLU A 198 17.52 22.26 -29.49
CA GLU A 198 17.95 21.72 -28.20
C GLU A 198 17.14 20.46 -27.80
N THR A 199 17.82 19.39 -27.39
CA THR A 199 17.20 18.20 -26.78
C THR A 199 17.05 18.37 -25.26
N GLU A 200 16.38 17.42 -24.62
CA GLU A 200 16.21 17.38 -23.16
C GLU A 200 17.58 17.28 -22.47
N ASP A 201 18.45 16.38 -22.92
CA ASP A 201 19.80 16.19 -22.37
C ASP A 201 20.79 17.31 -22.75
N ASP A 202 20.53 18.13 -23.77
CA ASP A 202 21.28 19.38 -23.99
C ASP A 202 20.95 20.43 -22.91
N VAL A 203 19.67 20.53 -22.54
CA VAL A 203 19.21 21.42 -21.47
C VAL A 203 19.70 20.93 -20.11
N GLU A 204 19.68 19.61 -19.87
CA GLU A 204 20.19 18.99 -18.64
C GLU A 204 21.70 19.24 -18.43
N ARG A 205 22.53 18.96 -19.46
CA ARG A 205 23.98 19.20 -19.41
C ARG A 205 24.31 20.67 -19.18
N GLU A 206 23.61 21.56 -19.87
CA GLU A 206 23.84 23.00 -19.75
C GLU A 206 23.36 23.53 -18.39
N PHE A 207 22.27 23.01 -17.83
CA PHE A 207 21.81 23.33 -16.49
C PHE A 207 22.85 22.99 -15.42
N TRP A 208 23.36 21.76 -15.40
CA TRP A 208 24.36 21.37 -14.40
C TRP A 208 25.69 22.12 -14.59
N ARG A 209 26.10 22.42 -15.83
CA ARG A 209 27.26 23.27 -16.12
C ARG A 209 27.08 24.69 -15.57
N LEU A 210 25.87 25.25 -15.59
CA LEU A 210 25.58 26.55 -14.98
C LEU A 210 25.62 26.48 -13.45
N VAL A 211 25.06 25.43 -12.84
CA VAL A 211 25.11 25.23 -11.37
C VAL A 211 26.56 25.08 -10.86
N GLU A 212 27.45 24.47 -11.64
CA GLU A 212 28.88 24.37 -11.31
C GLU A 212 29.72 25.59 -11.79
N SER A 213 29.11 26.62 -12.40
CA SER A 213 29.84 27.78 -12.97
C SER A 213 29.98 28.92 -11.96
N LEU A 214 31.23 29.24 -11.60
CA LEU A 214 31.57 30.40 -10.76
C LEU A 214 31.67 31.72 -11.55
N THR A 215 31.38 31.72 -12.86
CA THR A 215 31.68 32.87 -13.75
C THR A 215 30.60 33.22 -14.79
N GLU A 216 29.57 32.38 -14.97
CA GLU A 216 28.45 32.64 -15.90
C GLU A 216 27.13 32.64 -15.12
N THR A 217 26.61 33.82 -14.79
CA THR A 217 25.32 33.98 -14.14
C THR A 217 24.17 33.95 -15.16
N VAL A 218 23.07 33.27 -14.80
CA VAL A 218 21.86 33.16 -15.63
C VAL A 218 20.64 33.33 -14.74
N GLU A 219 19.89 34.41 -14.96
CA GLU A 219 18.65 34.71 -14.24
C GLU A 219 17.44 34.02 -14.89
N VAL A 220 16.54 33.50 -14.06
CA VAL A 220 15.27 32.89 -14.46
C VAL A 220 14.18 33.25 -13.46
N GLU A 221 12.92 33.20 -13.88
CA GLU A 221 11.75 33.39 -13.01
C GLU A 221 10.99 32.07 -12.83
N TYR A 222 10.29 31.93 -11.71
CA TYR A 222 9.44 30.78 -11.42
C TYR A 222 8.17 31.23 -10.70
N GLY A 223 7.00 30.75 -11.14
CA GLY A 223 5.75 30.90 -10.39
C GLY A 223 5.55 29.68 -9.50
N ALA A 224 5.86 29.83 -8.20
CA ALA A 224 5.67 28.78 -7.20
C ALA A 224 4.40 29.01 -6.36
N ASP A 225 3.92 27.92 -5.75
CA ASP A 225 2.99 27.90 -4.61
C ASP A 225 1.67 28.67 -4.82
N ILE A 226 1.24 28.78 -6.09
CA ILE A 226 0.08 29.59 -6.49
C ILE A 226 -1.20 28.89 -6.04
N HIS A 227 -1.81 29.39 -4.96
CA HIS A 227 -2.96 28.75 -4.31
C HIS A 227 -4.19 28.64 -5.22
N SER A 228 -4.68 27.42 -5.43
CA SER A 228 -5.75 27.14 -6.40
C SER A 228 -7.13 27.70 -6.03
N THR A 229 -7.43 28.04 -4.78
CA THR A 229 -8.66 28.78 -4.45
C THR A 229 -8.63 30.23 -4.95
N THR A 230 -7.45 30.86 -4.97
CA THR A 230 -7.26 32.27 -5.38
C THR A 230 -7.24 32.41 -6.90
N HIS A 231 -6.52 31.53 -7.59
CA HIS A 231 -6.31 31.63 -9.05
C HIS A 231 -7.14 30.62 -9.87
N GLY A 232 -7.71 29.61 -9.22
CA GLY A 232 -8.32 28.44 -9.85
C GLY A 232 -7.35 27.26 -9.93
N SER A 233 -7.89 26.05 -9.88
CA SER A 233 -7.15 24.83 -10.22
C SER A 233 -7.00 24.71 -11.75
N GLY A 234 -5.97 24.00 -12.20
CA GLY A 234 -5.82 23.59 -13.60
C GLY A 234 -6.75 22.43 -13.99
N PHE A 235 -7.31 21.72 -13.01
CA PHE A 235 -8.35 20.71 -13.22
C PHE A 235 -9.76 21.35 -13.26
N PRO A 236 -10.73 20.74 -13.97
CA PRO A 236 -12.14 21.06 -13.79
C PRO A 236 -12.56 20.78 -12.34
N THR A 237 -13.46 21.60 -11.79
CA THR A 237 -14.03 21.39 -10.45
C THR A 237 -15.55 21.35 -10.52
N VAL A 238 -16.23 20.66 -9.59
CA VAL A 238 -17.70 20.54 -9.61
C VAL A 238 -18.40 21.90 -9.61
N GLU A 239 -17.81 22.92 -8.98
CA GLU A 239 -18.38 24.27 -8.92
C GLU A 239 -18.24 25.07 -10.24
N ARG A 240 -17.21 24.79 -11.06
CA ARG A 240 -16.96 25.48 -12.34
C ARG A 240 -17.38 24.67 -13.57
N ASN A 241 -17.32 23.35 -13.48
CA ASN A 241 -17.43 22.39 -14.58
C ASN A 241 -18.31 21.16 -14.18
N PRO A 242 -19.54 21.34 -13.68
CA PRO A 242 -20.37 20.26 -13.12
C PRO A 242 -20.81 19.16 -14.10
N LEU A 243 -20.55 19.33 -15.41
CA LEU A 243 -20.85 18.35 -16.47
C LEU A 243 -19.59 17.65 -16.99
N ASP A 244 -18.41 18.01 -16.49
CA ASP A 244 -17.14 17.41 -16.87
C ASP A 244 -16.88 16.17 -15.99
N PRO A 245 -16.69 14.96 -16.56
CA PRO A 245 -16.46 13.76 -15.77
C PRO A 245 -15.18 13.85 -14.92
N TYR A 246 -14.16 14.60 -15.36
CA TYR A 246 -12.92 14.76 -14.60
C TYR A 246 -13.10 15.66 -13.37
N SER A 247 -14.23 16.37 -13.22
CA SER A 247 -14.52 17.21 -12.05
C SER A 247 -14.73 16.42 -10.75
N VAL A 248 -14.93 15.10 -10.84
CA VAL A 248 -15.16 14.17 -9.72
C VAL A 248 -14.21 12.95 -9.74
N ASP A 249 -13.24 12.92 -10.65
CA ASP A 249 -12.31 11.80 -10.80
C ASP A 249 -11.34 11.72 -9.59
N PRO A 250 -11.04 10.52 -9.03
CA PRO A 250 -10.10 10.38 -7.92
C PRO A 250 -8.69 10.94 -8.16
N TRP A 251 -8.23 10.99 -9.41
CA TRP A 251 -6.91 11.55 -9.78
C TRP A 251 -6.92 13.07 -9.94
N ASN A 252 -8.09 13.72 -9.91
CA ASN A 252 -8.18 15.17 -9.81
C ASN A 252 -7.58 15.61 -8.48
N LEU A 253 -6.54 16.43 -8.48
CA LEU A 253 -5.83 16.80 -7.26
C LEU A 253 -6.69 17.58 -6.25
N ASN A 254 -7.83 18.16 -6.65
CA ASN A 254 -8.80 18.76 -5.73
C ASN A 254 -9.70 17.72 -5.03
N VAL A 255 -9.67 16.46 -5.47
CA VAL A 255 -10.49 15.33 -4.98
C VAL A 255 -9.61 14.30 -4.27
N LEU A 256 -8.37 14.10 -4.73
CA LEU A 256 -7.41 13.13 -4.18
C LEU A 256 -7.24 13.20 -2.65
N PRO A 257 -7.06 14.39 -2.00
CA PRO A 257 -6.98 14.47 -0.54
C PRO A 257 -8.27 14.03 0.18
N LEU A 258 -9.43 14.07 -0.49
CA LEU A 258 -10.75 13.72 0.04
C LEU A 258 -11.17 12.27 -0.30
N HIS A 259 -10.30 11.50 -0.96
CA HIS A 259 -10.56 10.10 -1.31
C HIS A 259 -10.83 9.24 -0.06
N GLY A 260 -11.56 8.13 -0.22
CA GLY A 260 -12.02 7.29 0.90
C GLY A 260 -10.90 6.67 1.75
N GLU A 261 -9.70 6.56 1.19
CA GLU A 261 -8.50 5.98 1.84
C GLU A 261 -7.49 7.06 2.26
N SER A 262 -7.75 8.34 1.98
CA SER A 262 -6.87 9.45 2.35
C SER A 262 -7.08 9.89 3.80
N LEU A 263 -6.00 10.00 4.58
CA LEU A 263 -6.06 10.56 5.93
C LEU A 263 -6.49 12.05 5.93
N PHE A 264 -6.17 12.80 4.88
CA PHE A 264 -6.54 14.21 4.74
C PHE A 264 -8.06 14.43 4.74
N ARG A 265 -8.86 13.43 4.33
CA ARG A 265 -10.33 13.44 4.40
C ARG A 265 -10.88 13.65 5.83
N HIS A 266 -10.09 13.31 6.86
CA HIS A 266 -10.47 13.49 8.26
C HIS A 266 -10.06 14.85 8.84
N ILE A 267 -9.23 15.61 8.12
CA ILE A 267 -8.87 16.99 8.49
C ILE A 267 -10.04 17.90 8.09
N LYS A 268 -10.52 18.71 9.04
CA LYS A 268 -11.71 19.57 8.87
C LYS A 268 -11.40 20.98 8.36
N SER A 269 -10.12 21.31 8.26
CA SER A 269 -9.58 22.60 7.83
C SER A 269 -8.89 22.44 6.48
N ASP A 270 -9.09 23.41 5.58
CA ASP A 270 -8.29 23.50 4.37
C ASP A 270 -6.83 23.82 4.73
N VAL A 271 -5.90 22.91 4.41
CA VAL A 271 -4.47 23.12 4.62
C VAL A 271 -3.81 23.36 3.26
N SER A 272 -3.25 24.56 3.11
CA SER A 272 -2.53 25.01 1.92
C SER A 272 -1.47 23.99 1.50
N GLY A 273 -1.44 23.61 0.22
CA GLY A 273 -0.47 22.67 -0.34
C GLY A 273 -0.88 21.20 -0.18
N MET A 274 -1.41 20.82 0.99
CA MET A 274 -1.76 19.42 1.29
C MET A 274 -3.21 19.03 0.94
N THR A 275 -4.21 19.80 1.38
CA THR A 275 -5.62 19.53 1.01
C THR A 275 -6.11 20.40 -0.14
N VAL A 276 -5.39 21.49 -0.44
CA VAL A 276 -5.67 22.42 -1.54
C VAL A 276 -4.44 22.48 -2.46
N PRO A 277 -4.55 22.05 -3.73
CA PRO A 277 -3.41 22.05 -4.65
C PRO A 277 -2.82 23.44 -4.88
N TRP A 278 -1.49 23.48 -5.04
CA TRP A 278 -0.77 24.62 -5.60
C TRP A 278 -0.57 24.45 -7.12
N VAL A 279 -0.34 25.57 -7.82
CA VAL A 279 -0.06 25.61 -9.26
C VAL A 279 1.36 26.14 -9.48
N TYR A 280 2.12 25.44 -10.32
CA TYR A 280 3.50 25.75 -10.66
C TYR A 280 3.64 26.19 -12.12
N VAL A 281 4.37 27.28 -12.37
CA VAL A 281 4.56 27.89 -13.70
C VAL A 281 6.05 28.07 -13.97
N GLY A 282 6.63 27.17 -14.77
CA GLY A 282 8.07 27.12 -15.05
C GLY A 282 8.48 27.62 -16.44
N MET A 283 9.78 27.89 -16.59
CA MET A 283 10.47 28.21 -17.84
C MET A 283 11.75 27.36 -17.98
N CYS A 284 12.54 27.57 -19.04
CA CYS A 284 13.83 26.87 -19.17
C CYS A 284 14.74 27.23 -17.99
N PHE A 285 15.34 26.20 -17.36
CA PHE A 285 16.15 26.28 -16.13
C PHE A 285 15.44 26.77 -14.85
N SER A 286 14.11 26.90 -14.81
CA SER A 286 13.41 27.16 -13.54
C SER A 286 13.39 25.90 -12.67
N THR A 287 13.98 25.96 -11.49
CA THR A 287 14.30 24.79 -10.66
C THR A 287 13.70 24.88 -9.26
N PHE A 288 13.36 23.72 -8.70
CA PHE A 288 13.10 23.52 -7.28
C PHE A 288 14.29 22.74 -6.69
N CYS A 289 14.79 23.15 -5.53
CA CYS A 289 15.95 22.52 -4.89
C CYS A 289 15.59 21.18 -4.24
N TRP A 290 16.60 20.48 -3.72
CA TRP A 290 16.37 19.28 -2.90
C TRP A 290 15.56 19.64 -1.65
N HIS A 291 14.39 19.03 -1.50
CA HIS A 291 13.52 19.10 -0.34
C HIS A 291 12.71 17.81 -0.18
N ASN A 292 12.30 17.49 1.04
CA ASN A 292 11.27 16.49 1.30
C ASN A 292 9.92 17.20 1.59
N GLU A 293 8.83 16.44 1.48
CA GLU A 293 7.48 16.97 1.67
C GLU A 293 7.16 17.19 3.15
N ASP A 294 6.32 18.17 3.45
CA ASP A 294 5.90 18.52 4.82
C ASP A 294 5.37 17.29 5.57
N HIS A 295 5.78 17.13 6.83
CA HIS A 295 5.52 15.95 7.67
C HIS A 295 5.96 14.59 7.08
N TYR A 296 6.82 14.58 6.07
CA TYR A 296 7.17 13.38 5.27
C TYR A 296 5.92 12.74 4.66
N SER A 297 5.01 13.56 4.15
CA SER A 297 3.74 13.14 3.56
C SER A 297 3.90 12.69 2.09
N TYR A 298 2.77 12.38 1.46
CA TYR A 298 2.69 12.11 0.02
C TYR A 298 2.42 13.39 -0.75
N SER A 299 3.06 13.53 -1.91
CA SER A 299 2.80 14.62 -2.86
C SER A 299 2.50 14.07 -4.25
N ALA A 300 1.76 14.82 -5.06
CA ALA A 300 1.26 14.38 -6.36
C ALA A 300 1.26 15.55 -7.35
N ASN A 301 2.20 15.53 -8.29
CA ASN A 301 2.39 16.55 -9.30
C ASN A 301 1.79 16.11 -10.65
N TYR A 302 0.84 16.88 -11.18
CA TYR A 302 0.29 16.65 -12.52
C TYR A 302 0.71 17.76 -13.49
N GLN A 303 1.38 17.39 -14.59
CA GLN A 303 1.76 18.36 -15.60
C GLN A 303 0.62 18.60 -16.60
N HIS A 304 -0.17 19.65 -16.39
CA HIS A 304 -1.28 20.01 -17.28
C HIS A 304 -0.87 20.23 -18.75
N PHE A 305 0.22 20.97 -18.98
CA PHE A 305 0.79 21.24 -20.32
C PHE A 305 2.23 21.77 -20.19
N GLY A 306 2.87 22.07 -21.34
CA GLY A 306 4.20 22.69 -21.40
C GLY A 306 5.29 21.77 -21.94
N ALA A 307 6.55 22.19 -21.78
CA ALA A 307 7.73 21.39 -22.08
C ALA A 307 8.09 20.46 -20.89
N THR A 308 8.89 19.44 -21.16
CA THR A 308 9.34 18.41 -20.19
C THR A 308 9.89 19.01 -18.89
N LYS A 309 9.50 18.43 -17.75
CA LYS A 309 10.09 18.69 -16.43
C LYS A 309 10.92 17.47 -16.03
N THR A 310 12.24 17.64 -15.98
CA THR A 310 13.16 16.63 -15.45
C THR A 310 13.13 16.64 -13.92
N TRP A 311 13.17 15.45 -13.31
CA TRP A 311 13.15 15.22 -11.87
C TRP A 311 14.35 14.36 -11.46
N TYR A 312 14.80 14.52 -10.22
CA TYR A 312 15.75 13.63 -9.56
C TYR A 312 15.16 13.12 -8.24
N GLY A 313 15.41 11.86 -7.91
CA GLY A 313 14.80 11.17 -6.77
C GLY A 313 15.81 10.31 -6.00
N ILE A 314 15.53 10.14 -4.71
CA ILE A 314 16.41 9.50 -3.71
C ILE A 314 15.51 8.64 -2.81
N PRO A 315 15.76 7.32 -2.67
CA PRO A 315 14.97 6.45 -1.80
C PRO A 315 14.99 6.92 -0.34
N GLY A 316 13.89 6.70 0.39
CA GLY A 316 13.80 7.11 1.81
C GLY A 316 14.72 6.33 2.75
N ALA A 317 15.26 5.19 2.29
CA ALA A 317 16.33 4.46 2.96
C ALA A 317 17.69 5.20 2.90
N ASP A 318 17.89 6.05 1.90
CA ASP A 318 19.13 6.79 1.65
C ASP A 318 19.06 8.24 2.20
N ALA A 319 17.95 8.64 2.84
CA ALA A 319 17.74 10.01 3.31
C ALA A 319 18.85 10.48 4.28
N GLU A 320 19.21 9.67 5.28
CA GLU A 320 20.30 10.00 6.22
C GLU A 320 21.67 10.07 5.51
N ALA A 321 21.88 9.27 4.46
CA ALA A 321 23.10 9.32 3.65
C ALA A 321 23.15 10.56 2.74
N PHE A 322 22.01 11.02 2.23
CA PHE A 322 21.88 12.29 1.53
C PHE A 322 22.17 13.49 2.44
N GLU A 323 21.60 13.52 3.65
CA GLU A 323 21.85 14.59 4.62
C GLU A 323 23.35 14.68 5.00
N GLU A 324 24.00 13.53 5.20
CA GLU A 324 25.43 13.48 5.47
C GLU A 324 26.29 13.85 4.25
N ALA A 325 25.91 13.43 3.04
CA ALA A 325 26.60 13.84 1.81
C ALA A 325 26.51 15.37 1.58
N MET A 326 25.35 15.98 1.85
CA MET A 326 25.17 17.43 1.81
C MET A 326 26.03 18.14 2.85
N ARG A 327 26.06 17.61 4.09
CA ARG A 327 26.87 18.12 5.20
C ARG A 327 28.37 18.07 4.91
N GLN A 328 28.84 17.01 4.25
CA GLN A 328 30.24 16.87 3.80
C GLN A 328 30.58 17.75 2.59
N ALA A 329 29.61 18.04 1.72
CA ALA A 329 29.82 18.88 0.54
C ALA A 329 29.89 20.37 0.87
N VAL A 330 29.17 20.85 1.88
CA VAL A 330 29.06 22.29 2.21
C VAL A 330 29.22 22.59 3.73
N PRO A 331 30.28 22.08 4.40
CA PRO A 331 30.35 22.05 5.88
C PRO A 331 30.24 23.42 6.55
N GLU A 332 30.90 24.46 6.02
CA GLU A 332 30.87 25.82 6.58
C GLU A 332 29.45 26.42 6.64
N LEU A 333 28.59 26.05 5.67
CA LEU A 333 27.22 26.52 5.60
C LEU A 333 26.30 25.75 6.57
N PHE A 334 26.61 24.49 6.86
CA PHE A 334 25.92 23.70 7.89
C PHE A 334 26.36 24.03 9.32
N GLU A 335 27.63 24.37 9.55
CA GLU A 335 28.10 24.84 10.86
C GLU A 335 27.48 26.19 11.24
N THR A 336 27.13 27.02 10.26
CA THR A 336 26.48 28.32 10.46
C THR A 336 24.94 28.26 10.41
N GLN A 337 24.36 27.35 9.61
CA GLN A 337 22.91 27.11 9.53
C GLN A 337 22.59 25.60 9.51
N PRO A 338 22.37 24.97 10.68
CA PRO A 338 22.00 23.55 10.76
C PRO A 338 20.71 23.19 10.00
N ASP A 339 19.77 24.13 9.91
CA ASP A 339 18.46 23.95 9.28
C ASP A 339 18.47 24.17 7.75
N LEU A 340 19.65 24.36 7.12
CA LEU A 340 19.81 24.68 5.69
C LEU A 340 19.02 23.75 4.74
N LEU A 341 18.97 22.45 5.06
CA LEU A 341 18.23 21.43 4.29
C LEU A 341 16.74 21.74 4.14
N PHE A 342 16.15 22.42 5.12
CA PHE A 342 14.73 22.76 5.15
C PHE A 342 14.42 24.12 4.52
N GLN A 343 15.44 24.85 4.01
CA GLN A 343 15.28 26.18 3.43
C GLN A 343 15.07 26.17 1.90
N LEU A 344 15.03 25.01 1.24
CA LEU A 344 14.79 24.85 -0.21
C LEU A 344 15.73 25.64 -1.15
N VAL A 345 16.97 25.95 -0.73
CA VAL A 345 17.92 26.78 -1.50
C VAL A 345 19.17 26.07 -2.03
N THR A 346 19.42 24.81 -1.67
CA THR A 346 20.67 24.12 -2.03
C THR A 346 20.48 23.07 -3.13
N LEU A 347 21.29 23.18 -4.19
CA LEU A 347 21.46 22.16 -5.23
C LEU A 347 22.82 21.48 -5.05
N LEU A 348 22.82 20.14 -5.09
CA LEU A 348 24.03 19.32 -5.18
C LEU A 348 23.88 18.38 -6.39
N PRO A 349 24.85 18.31 -7.32
CA PRO A 349 24.70 17.49 -8.53
C PRO A 349 24.55 15.99 -8.23
N PRO A 350 23.67 15.26 -8.95
CA PRO A 350 23.46 13.81 -8.78
C PRO A 350 24.74 12.97 -8.85
N ASP A 351 25.71 13.39 -9.67
CA ASP A 351 27.00 12.72 -9.80
C ASP A 351 27.96 12.94 -8.62
N GLN A 352 27.70 13.91 -7.75
CA GLN A 352 28.42 14.06 -6.48
C GLN A 352 27.77 13.17 -5.40
N LEU A 353 26.44 13.14 -5.34
CA LEU A 353 25.66 12.24 -4.48
C LEU A 353 25.96 10.75 -4.75
N LYS A 354 26.00 10.33 -6.02
CA LYS A 354 26.40 8.96 -6.40
C LYS A 354 27.82 8.59 -5.99
N LYS A 355 28.76 9.56 -5.97
CA LYS A 355 30.14 9.36 -5.46
C LYS A 355 30.19 9.25 -3.94
N ALA A 356 29.26 9.89 -3.23
CA ALA A 356 29.06 9.76 -1.78
C ALA A 356 28.30 8.46 -1.39
N GLY A 357 27.85 7.65 -2.36
CA GLY A 357 27.14 6.39 -2.12
C GLY A 357 25.62 6.49 -2.05
N VAL A 358 25.04 7.66 -2.35
CA VAL A 358 23.58 7.88 -2.36
C VAL A 358 22.99 7.44 -3.69
N ASN A 359 21.92 6.63 -3.67
CA ASN A 359 21.23 6.21 -4.87
C ASN A 359 20.35 7.35 -5.42
N VAL A 360 20.73 7.89 -6.59
CA VAL A 360 19.97 8.96 -7.27
C VAL A 360 19.42 8.47 -8.62
N TYR A 361 18.11 8.55 -8.76
CA TYR A 361 17.33 8.24 -9.96
C TYR A 361 16.92 9.53 -10.68
N ALA A 362 16.57 9.45 -11.96
CA ALA A 362 16.09 10.58 -12.75
C ALA A 362 14.94 10.16 -13.68
N LEU A 363 14.02 11.08 -13.95
CA LEU A 363 12.92 10.87 -14.90
C LEU A 363 12.48 12.19 -15.56
N ASP A 364 11.85 12.07 -16.73
CA ASP A 364 11.31 13.20 -17.49
C ASP A 364 9.78 13.15 -17.51
N GLN A 365 9.14 14.02 -16.73
CA GLN A 365 7.70 14.23 -16.77
C GLN A 365 7.31 15.06 -18.01
N ARG A 366 6.27 14.63 -18.70
CA ARG A 366 5.71 15.30 -19.89
C ARG A 366 4.23 15.63 -19.67
N ALA A 367 3.69 16.52 -20.50
CA ALA A 367 2.29 16.94 -20.42
C ALA A 367 1.31 15.74 -20.40
N GLY A 368 0.37 15.76 -19.46
CA GLY A 368 -0.58 14.66 -19.21
C GLY A 368 -0.08 13.58 -18.26
N GLN A 369 1.14 13.69 -17.70
CA GLN A 369 1.71 12.70 -16.78
C GLN A 369 1.72 13.17 -15.32
N PHE A 370 1.55 12.21 -14.42
CA PHE A 370 1.78 12.36 -12.99
C PHE A 370 3.21 12.00 -12.60
N VAL A 371 3.73 12.67 -11.57
CA VAL A 371 4.83 12.20 -10.70
C VAL A 371 4.28 12.28 -9.27
N ILE A 372 4.52 11.24 -8.45
CA ILE A 372 3.97 11.08 -7.09
C ILE A 372 5.15 10.90 -6.11
N THR A 373 5.00 11.18 -4.81
CA THR A 373 6.14 11.28 -3.84
C THR A 373 5.99 10.41 -2.56
N PHE A 374 6.89 9.44 -2.29
CA PHE A 374 6.91 8.53 -1.10
C PHE A 374 7.30 9.28 0.20
N PRO A 375 6.69 8.97 1.35
CA PRO A 375 7.13 9.38 2.70
C PRO A 375 8.61 9.12 3.00
N GLN A 376 9.28 10.14 3.54
CA GLN A 376 10.70 10.19 3.92
C GLN A 376 11.69 9.96 2.74
N ALA A 377 11.18 9.60 1.57
CA ALA A 377 11.91 9.56 0.32
C ALA A 377 11.72 10.84 -0.48
N TYR A 378 12.41 10.87 -1.60
CA TYR A 378 12.10 11.68 -2.76
C TYR A 378 11.55 10.69 -3.85
N HIS A 379 10.22 10.36 -3.82
CA HIS A 379 9.30 9.56 -4.73
C HIS A 379 9.10 8.00 -4.68
N ASP A 380 7.88 7.32 -4.68
CA ASP A 380 6.43 7.61 -5.04
C ASP A 380 5.15 7.22 -4.13
N GLY A 381 4.51 6.00 -4.08
CA GLY A 381 3.07 5.73 -3.64
C GLY A 381 2.79 4.88 -2.34
N ASP A 382 1.68 4.22 -1.94
CA ASP A 382 0.20 4.13 -2.11
C ASP A 382 -0.32 3.28 -0.88
N THR A 383 -1.49 3.48 -0.21
CA THR A 383 -1.81 2.77 1.08
C THR A 383 -3.25 2.46 1.55
N SER A 384 -3.52 1.24 2.12
CA SER A 384 -4.70 0.95 2.99
C SER A 384 -4.54 -0.10 4.14
N ILE A 385 -3.77 -1.19 3.99
CA ILE A 385 -3.08 -1.87 5.14
C ILE A 385 -1.65 -1.36 5.28
N LYS A 386 -1.01 -1.09 4.14
CA LYS A 386 0.28 -0.38 4.03
C LYS A 386 0.30 0.91 4.89
N THR A 387 -0.86 1.54 5.12
CA THR A 387 -0.99 2.77 5.93
C THR A 387 -0.56 2.53 7.36
N ALA A 388 -1.09 1.49 7.99
CA ALA A 388 -0.70 1.09 9.32
C ALA A 388 0.77 0.64 9.38
N LYS A 389 1.32 0.10 8.28
CA LYS A 389 2.72 -0.34 8.23
C LYS A 389 3.74 0.79 8.15
N TRP A 390 3.43 1.95 7.55
CA TRP A 390 4.29 3.15 7.67
C TRP A 390 3.96 3.97 8.93
N LEU A 391 2.67 4.13 9.23
CA LEU A 391 2.19 4.99 10.31
C LEU A 391 2.44 4.39 11.69
N GLY A 392 2.38 3.07 11.86
CA GLY A 392 2.67 2.38 13.12
C GLY A 392 4.06 2.72 13.68
N PRO A 393 5.15 2.46 12.93
CA PRO A 393 6.50 2.85 13.33
C PRO A 393 6.67 4.36 13.58
N ALA A 394 5.98 5.22 12.83
CA ALA A 394 6.03 6.67 13.03
C ALA A 394 5.30 7.11 14.32
N LEU A 395 4.10 6.58 14.58
CA LEU A 395 3.35 6.79 15.81
C LEU A 395 4.06 6.20 17.02
N ARG A 396 4.75 5.06 16.88
CA ARG A 396 5.59 4.49 17.95
C ARG A 396 6.73 5.44 18.32
N ARG A 397 7.51 5.92 17.33
CA ARG A 397 8.54 6.96 17.54
C ARG A 397 7.99 8.26 18.13
N MET A 398 6.73 8.60 17.89
CA MET A 398 6.06 9.74 18.51
C MET A 398 5.65 9.45 19.96
N CYS A 399 4.98 8.32 20.20
CA CYS A 399 4.52 7.84 21.50
C CYS A 399 5.68 7.70 22.48
N ASP A 400 6.73 6.98 22.10
CA ASP A 400 7.87 6.71 22.96
C ASP A 400 8.61 8.01 23.32
N ARG A 401 8.77 8.93 22.35
CA ARG A 401 9.36 10.27 22.57
C ARG A 401 8.52 11.13 23.50
N GLU A 402 7.20 11.13 23.33
CA GLU A 402 6.26 11.88 24.17
C GLU A 402 6.27 11.36 25.62
N LEU A 403 6.14 10.04 25.79
CA LEU A 403 6.18 9.38 27.10
C LEU A 403 7.53 9.56 27.79
N GLU A 404 8.65 9.48 27.06
CA GLU A 404 9.98 9.72 27.62
C GLU A 404 10.15 11.17 28.07
N GLN A 405 9.65 12.16 27.31
CA GLN A 405 9.68 13.56 27.71
C GLN A 405 8.78 13.85 28.92
N ARG A 406 7.58 13.26 28.98
CA ARG A 406 6.68 13.31 30.16
C ARG A 406 7.38 12.74 31.40
N ALA A 407 7.95 11.54 31.27
CA ALA A 407 8.68 10.86 32.33
C ALA A 407 9.91 11.65 32.82
N LYS A 408 10.69 12.23 31.90
CA LYS A 408 11.84 13.10 32.24
C LYS A 408 11.43 14.30 33.08
N LEU A 409 10.36 15.03 32.70
CA LEU A 409 9.90 16.20 33.46
C LEU A 409 9.35 15.83 34.85
N LEU A 410 8.60 14.73 34.94
CA LEU A 410 8.07 14.21 36.21
C LEU A 410 9.18 13.64 37.13
N ALA A 411 10.20 12.99 36.57
CA ALA A 411 11.37 12.55 37.33
C ALA A 411 12.16 13.74 37.87
N ARG A 412 12.34 14.79 37.05
CA ARG A 412 13.01 16.04 37.43
C ARG A 412 12.29 16.79 38.56
N GLN A 413 10.96 16.83 38.53
CA GLN A 413 10.13 17.36 39.61
C GLN A 413 10.36 16.59 40.93
N LYS A 414 10.32 15.25 40.88
CA LYS A 414 10.57 14.37 42.05
C LYS A 414 11.99 14.56 42.60
N GLU A 415 12.98 14.71 41.73
CA GLU A 415 14.37 14.97 42.12
C GLU A 415 14.51 16.30 42.88
N LEU A 416 13.90 17.39 42.37
CA LEU A 416 13.92 18.70 43.03
C LEU A 416 13.23 18.64 44.40
N LYS A 417 12.11 17.92 44.51
CA LYS A 417 11.37 17.70 45.75
C LYS A 417 12.25 17.00 46.80
N GLN A 418 12.88 15.89 46.43
CA GLN A 418 13.82 15.15 47.28
C GLN A 418 15.06 15.98 47.68
N ARG A 419 15.59 16.81 46.77
CA ARG A 419 16.73 17.72 47.04
C ARG A 419 16.37 18.82 48.05
N ILE A 420 15.13 19.32 48.03
CA ILE A 420 14.62 20.29 49.00
C ILE A 420 14.41 19.61 50.36
N GLU A 421 13.76 18.44 50.38
CA GLU A 421 13.53 17.63 51.59
C GLU A 421 14.85 17.27 52.30
N HIS A 422 15.89 16.86 51.56
CA HIS A 422 17.21 16.54 52.13
C HIS A 422 18.02 17.75 52.62
N ARG A 423 17.66 18.97 52.19
CA ARG A 423 18.25 20.22 52.73
C ARG A 423 17.46 20.79 53.91
N GLY A 424 16.26 20.27 54.19
CA GLY A 424 15.29 20.81 55.16
C GLY A 424 15.58 20.49 56.63
N SER A 425 16.81 20.70 57.11
CA SER A 425 17.06 20.83 58.55
C SER A 425 16.95 22.30 58.96
N ASP A 426 16.03 22.57 59.90
CA ASP A 426 15.74 23.84 60.56
C ASP A 426 15.02 24.95 59.77
N GLU A 427 13.99 25.50 60.43
CA GLU A 427 13.40 26.85 60.25
C GLU A 427 12.91 27.33 58.86
N ASN A 428 12.06 26.55 58.17
CA ASN A 428 10.78 27.05 57.61
C ASN A 428 9.92 25.94 56.97
N LYS A 429 8.82 25.54 57.64
CA LYS A 429 7.83 24.55 57.12
C LYS A 429 6.52 25.20 56.65
N SER A 430 6.62 26.28 55.87
CA SER A 430 5.48 27.19 55.63
C SER A 430 5.37 27.76 54.22
N GLU A 431 5.94 27.09 53.21
CA GLU A 431 5.55 27.31 51.80
C GLU A 431 5.16 25.98 51.14
N GLY A 432 3.98 25.95 50.53
CA GLY A 432 3.40 24.74 49.95
C GLY A 432 4.05 24.35 48.63
N HIS A 433 5.02 23.44 48.69
CA HIS A 433 5.58 22.76 47.51
C HIS A 433 4.63 21.64 47.03
N GLU A 434 3.50 22.08 46.48
CA GLU A 434 2.58 21.23 45.74
C GLU A 434 3.12 20.96 44.33
N ASP A 435 2.88 19.76 43.82
CA ASP A 435 3.28 19.38 42.47
C ASP A 435 2.44 20.16 41.44
N PHE A 436 3.03 20.57 40.29
CA PHE A 436 2.28 21.29 39.26
C PHE A 436 1.02 20.53 38.86
N LYS A 437 -0.07 21.25 38.60
CA LYS A 437 -1.36 20.60 38.32
C LYS A 437 -1.30 19.87 36.98
N LEU A 438 -1.38 18.54 36.99
CA LEU A 438 -1.64 17.77 35.77
C LEU A 438 -3.12 17.90 35.41
N VAL A 439 -3.43 18.21 34.15
CA VAL A 439 -4.81 18.38 33.66
C VAL A 439 -4.96 17.64 32.34
N VAL A 440 -5.94 16.73 32.26
CA VAL A 440 -6.30 16.07 30.99
C VAL A 440 -7.44 16.87 30.33
N GLU A 441 -7.20 17.37 29.12
CA GLU A 441 -8.12 18.21 28.33
C GLU A 441 -8.08 17.79 26.84
N ASP A 442 -9.03 16.97 26.39
CA ASP A 442 -9.15 16.58 24.97
C ASP A 442 -9.81 17.65 24.07
N ALA A 443 -9.93 18.88 24.56
CA ALA A 443 -10.42 20.00 23.76
C ALA A 443 -9.37 20.46 22.73
N ASP A 444 -9.84 20.86 21.55
CA ASP A 444 -9.05 21.65 20.60
C ASP A 444 -8.83 23.08 21.14
N LEU A 445 -7.70 23.69 20.74
CA LEU A 445 -7.31 25.06 21.06
C LEU A 445 -7.10 25.86 19.76
N PRO A 446 -7.00 27.19 19.81
CA PRO A 446 -6.39 27.97 18.73
C PRO A 446 -4.98 27.46 18.37
N GLU A 447 -4.60 27.55 17.11
CA GLU A 447 -3.29 27.09 16.60
C GLU A 447 -2.11 27.76 17.33
N GLU A 448 -2.25 29.06 17.62
CA GLU A 448 -1.30 29.87 18.40
C GLU A 448 -1.10 29.36 19.84
N ASP A 449 -2.13 28.78 20.46
CA ASP A 449 -2.08 28.18 21.80
C ASP A 449 -1.44 26.77 21.82
N TYR A 450 -1.01 26.24 20.67
CA TYR A 450 -0.20 25.03 20.60
C TYR A 450 1.30 25.31 20.42
N GLN A 451 1.72 26.52 20.04
CA GLN A 451 3.13 26.81 19.77
C GLN A 451 3.95 27.02 21.05
N CYS A 452 5.12 26.39 21.14
CA CYS A 452 6.08 26.67 22.21
C CYS A 452 6.56 28.13 22.11
N SER A 453 6.35 28.92 23.17
CA SER A 453 6.70 30.35 23.22
C SER A 453 8.16 30.63 22.88
N TYR A 454 9.07 29.68 23.19
CA TYR A 454 10.49 29.72 22.87
C TYR A 454 10.75 29.22 21.44
N CYS A 455 10.72 27.90 21.19
CA CYS A 455 11.17 27.28 19.95
C CYS A 455 10.10 27.10 18.85
N LYS A 456 8.88 27.62 19.05
CA LYS A 456 7.71 27.56 18.15
C LYS A 456 7.13 26.18 17.82
N VAL A 457 7.87 25.10 18.06
CA VAL A 457 7.43 23.69 17.90
C VAL A 457 6.03 23.46 18.47
N TYR A 458 5.20 22.82 17.65
CA TYR A 458 3.80 22.52 17.93
C TYR A 458 3.66 21.47 19.05
N SER A 459 3.03 21.86 20.15
CA SER A 459 2.96 21.12 21.41
C SER A 459 1.54 20.58 21.63
N TYR A 460 1.12 19.65 20.77
CA TYR A 460 -0.26 19.16 20.69
C TYR A 460 -0.65 18.18 21.80
N LEU A 461 0.21 17.19 22.10
CA LEU A 461 -0.07 16.14 23.07
C LEU A 461 0.13 16.59 24.52
N THR A 462 1.14 17.43 24.77
CA THR A 462 1.43 18.00 26.10
C THR A 462 1.90 19.44 26.05
N GLN A 463 1.44 20.25 27.00
CA GLN A 463 1.83 21.65 27.17
C GLN A 463 2.21 21.94 28.62
N PHE A 464 3.37 22.55 28.84
CA PHE A 464 3.69 23.19 30.11
C PHE A 464 3.17 24.64 30.09
N ARG A 465 2.13 24.93 30.87
CA ARG A 465 1.41 26.21 30.87
C ARG A 465 1.82 27.08 32.05
N CYS A 466 2.15 28.34 31.79
CA CYS A 466 2.50 29.34 32.80
C CYS A 466 1.34 30.31 33.04
N HIS A 467 0.61 30.14 34.14
CA HIS A 467 -0.54 30.99 34.49
C HIS A 467 -0.14 32.44 34.85
N LYS A 468 1.14 32.68 35.19
CA LYS A 468 1.66 34.02 35.52
C LYS A 468 1.87 34.95 34.31
N LYS A 469 2.20 34.42 33.14
CA LYS A 469 2.50 35.22 31.93
C LYS A 469 1.79 34.72 30.66
N GLY A 470 0.85 33.78 30.78
CA GLY A 470 0.12 33.18 29.66
C GLY A 470 0.99 32.35 28.70
N LYS A 471 2.28 32.14 29.00
CA LYS A 471 3.20 31.44 28.09
C LYS A 471 3.03 29.93 28.15
N ILE A 472 3.20 29.31 26.99
CA ILE A 472 3.16 27.86 26.78
C ILE A 472 4.55 27.39 26.37
N LEU A 473 5.05 26.30 26.94
CA LEU A 473 6.33 25.66 26.59
C LEU A 473 6.13 24.18 26.28
N CYS A 474 6.94 23.66 25.35
CA CYS A 474 7.10 22.22 25.18
C CYS A 474 7.94 21.62 26.31
N LEU A 475 7.82 20.30 26.52
CA LEU A 475 8.47 19.56 27.61
C LEU A 475 10.00 19.81 27.70
N LEU A 476 10.70 19.82 26.56
CA LEU A 476 12.15 20.05 26.48
C LEU A 476 12.62 21.42 27.01
N HIS A 477 11.75 22.44 26.94
CA HIS A 477 12.08 23.80 27.35
C HIS A 477 11.46 24.20 28.68
N ALA A 478 10.62 23.35 29.29
CA ALA A 478 9.94 23.60 30.56
C ALA A 478 10.91 23.78 31.74
N ASP A 479 11.97 22.98 31.86
CA ASP A 479 13.03 23.20 32.86
C ASP A 479 13.92 24.38 32.43
N ASN A 480 14.52 24.26 31.24
CA ASN A 480 15.66 25.07 30.80
C ASN A 480 15.35 26.56 30.50
N HIS A 481 14.11 26.95 30.16
CA HIS A 481 13.79 28.31 29.73
C HIS A 481 12.74 29.01 30.60
N THR A 482 12.94 30.29 30.86
CA THR A 482 12.12 31.10 31.76
C THR A 482 10.82 31.59 31.09
N CYS A 483 9.72 30.88 31.35
CA CYS A 483 8.38 31.37 31.04
C CYS A 483 8.06 32.67 31.82
N CYS A 484 8.37 32.69 33.11
CA CYS A 484 8.16 33.79 34.05
C CYS A 484 9.40 34.03 34.94
N ASP A 485 9.28 34.93 35.92
CA ASP A 485 10.37 35.38 36.80
C ASP A 485 10.54 34.47 38.05
N GLU A 486 10.01 33.25 38.00
CA GLU A 486 10.16 32.24 39.04
C GLU A 486 11.36 31.31 38.74
N ASP A 487 12.07 30.89 39.79
CA ASP A 487 13.13 29.89 39.68
C ASP A 487 12.59 28.51 39.24
N VAL A 488 13.50 27.63 38.79
CA VAL A 488 13.18 26.26 38.35
C VAL A 488 12.33 25.50 39.38
N SER A 489 12.67 25.60 40.67
CA SER A 489 11.98 24.88 41.75
C SER A 489 10.55 25.37 41.90
N ARG A 490 10.30 26.69 41.86
CA ARG A 490 8.95 27.27 41.90
C ARG A 490 8.14 27.02 40.64
N ARG A 491 8.80 26.93 39.48
CA ARG A 491 8.14 26.57 38.20
C ARG A 491 7.70 25.11 38.17
N LEU A 492 8.45 24.20 38.83
CA LEU A 492 8.14 22.77 38.84
C LEU A 492 7.42 22.26 40.11
N LEU A 493 7.47 23.01 41.22
CA LEU A 493 6.86 22.68 42.53
C LEU A 493 6.07 23.90 43.09
N GLY A 494 5.15 24.43 42.27
CA GLY A 494 4.31 25.57 42.63
C GLY A 494 3.05 25.71 41.75
N PRO A 495 1.98 26.34 42.27
CA PRO A 495 0.64 26.33 41.67
C PRO A 495 0.49 27.23 40.43
N ASN A 496 1.49 28.06 40.11
CA ASN A 496 1.46 28.98 38.97
C ASN A 496 1.69 28.30 37.61
N HIS A 497 1.89 26.98 37.61
CA HIS A 497 2.14 26.16 36.43
C HIS A 497 1.28 24.91 36.42
N SER A 498 0.92 24.47 35.22
CA SER A 498 0.21 23.20 34.98
C SER A 498 0.79 22.46 33.79
N LEU A 499 0.61 21.14 33.79
CA LEU A 499 0.95 20.27 32.68
C LEU A 499 -0.35 19.76 32.07
N ARG A 500 -0.72 20.33 30.91
CA ARG A 500 -1.89 19.90 30.16
C ARG A 500 -1.51 18.71 29.30
N TYR A 501 -2.16 17.58 29.52
CA TYR A 501 -2.18 16.45 28.60
C TYR A 501 -3.43 16.57 27.73
N ARG A 502 -3.32 16.37 26.41
CA ARG A 502 -4.53 16.13 25.60
C ARG A 502 -5.10 14.74 25.88
N MET A 503 -4.21 13.75 25.83
CA MET A 503 -4.49 12.33 26.03
C MET A 503 -3.59 11.79 27.15
N SER A 504 -4.08 10.84 27.94
CA SER A 504 -3.28 10.17 28.99
C SER A 504 -2.14 9.34 28.40
N ASP A 505 -1.21 8.88 29.25
CA ASP A 505 -0.11 8.02 28.83
C ASP A 505 -0.68 6.69 28.27
N GLU A 506 -1.72 6.18 28.93
CA GLU A 506 -2.49 5.00 28.56
C GLU A 506 -3.24 5.18 27.23
N ASP A 507 -3.88 6.33 27.01
CA ASP A 507 -4.64 6.60 25.77
C ASP A 507 -3.72 6.71 24.54
N ILE A 508 -2.55 7.35 24.66
CA ILE A 508 -1.58 7.48 23.56
C ILE A 508 -0.98 6.10 23.23
N ALA A 509 -0.62 5.31 24.25
CA ALA A 509 -0.15 3.95 24.08
C ALA A 509 -1.22 3.06 23.43
N ALA A 510 -2.46 3.10 23.92
CA ALA A 510 -3.58 2.30 23.39
C ALA A 510 -4.04 2.76 21.99
N CYS A 511 -3.87 4.03 21.63
CA CYS A 511 -4.10 4.52 20.27
C CYS A 511 -3.03 3.98 19.30
N THR A 512 -1.75 4.10 19.70
CA THR A 512 -0.60 3.59 18.93
C THR A 512 -0.70 2.08 18.71
N GLN A 513 -1.04 1.32 19.76
CA GLN A 513 -1.15 -0.14 19.70
C GLN A 513 -2.20 -0.60 18.69
N LYS A 514 -3.38 0.05 18.63
CA LYS A 514 -4.43 -0.28 17.64
C LYS A 514 -3.96 -0.15 16.19
N VAL A 515 -3.03 0.77 15.91
CA VAL A 515 -2.45 0.93 14.57
C VAL A 515 -1.42 -0.17 14.29
N GLU A 516 -0.56 -0.50 15.25
CA GLU A 516 0.40 -1.61 15.11
C GLU A 516 -0.30 -2.98 15.00
N ASP A 517 -1.34 -3.23 15.78
CA ASP A 517 -2.15 -4.45 15.71
C ASP A 517 -2.78 -4.62 14.32
N ARG A 518 -3.21 -3.50 13.69
CA ARG A 518 -3.70 -3.48 12.31
C ARG A 518 -2.57 -3.66 11.29
N ALA A 519 -1.38 -3.13 11.57
CA ALA A 519 -0.19 -3.21 10.72
C ALA A 519 0.37 -4.63 10.62
N ARG A 520 0.36 -5.38 11.74
CA ARG A 520 0.91 -6.74 11.89
C ARG A 520 -0.01 -7.85 11.39
N ILE A 521 -1.22 -7.56 10.92
CA ILE A 521 -2.15 -8.61 10.41
C ILE A 521 -1.53 -9.51 9.31
N PRO A 522 -0.76 -9.00 8.34
CA PRO A 522 -0.04 -9.84 7.37
C PRO A 522 0.99 -10.77 8.02
N GLU A 523 1.83 -10.23 8.91
CA GLU A 523 2.83 -10.97 9.68
C GLU A 523 2.20 -12.04 10.57
N ALA A 524 1.15 -11.71 11.31
CA ALA A 524 0.44 -12.64 12.19
C ALA A 524 -0.27 -13.78 11.42
N TRP A 525 -0.62 -13.56 10.16
CA TRP A 525 -1.10 -14.63 9.26
C TRP A 525 0.08 -15.51 8.78
N GLY A 526 1.24 -14.91 8.46
CA GLY A 526 2.46 -15.64 8.10
C GLY A 526 2.97 -16.54 9.23
N GLU A 527 3.12 -15.99 10.44
CA GLU A 527 3.48 -16.72 11.68
C GLU A 527 2.52 -17.89 11.99
N LYS A 528 1.29 -17.83 11.47
CA LYS A 528 0.24 -18.85 11.63
C LYS A 528 0.32 -19.92 10.55
N LEU A 529 0.69 -19.56 9.32
CA LEU A 529 1.01 -20.51 8.26
C LEU A 529 2.25 -21.35 8.62
N GLU A 530 3.34 -20.68 9.00
CA GLU A 530 4.60 -21.34 9.38
C GLU A 530 4.38 -22.32 10.53
N ARG A 531 3.71 -21.89 11.61
CA ARG A 531 3.39 -22.75 12.76
C ARG A 531 2.55 -23.98 12.39
N ILE A 532 1.58 -23.86 11.48
CA ILE A 532 0.79 -25.01 11.02
C ILE A 532 1.66 -26.00 10.22
N LEU A 533 2.68 -25.53 9.52
CA LEU A 533 3.63 -26.38 8.77
C LEU A 533 4.74 -26.97 9.66
N GLU A 534 5.07 -26.34 10.79
CA GLU A 534 6.04 -26.83 11.78
C GLU A 534 5.41 -27.82 12.78
N ASP A 535 4.23 -27.50 13.34
CA ASP A 535 3.56 -28.32 14.37
C ASP A 535 2.85 -29.55 13.78
N GLU A 536 2.24 -29.45 12.59
CA GLU A 536 1.53 -30.55 11.93
C GLU A 536 2.30 -31.03 10.68
N PRO A 537 3.09 -32.13 10.71
CA PRO A 537 3.81 -32.63 9.53
C PRO A 537 2.90 -33.22 8.42
N LYS A 538 1.60 -33.31 8.70
CA LYS A 538 0.50 -33.52 7.74
C LYS A 538 -0.67 -32.64 8.17
N PRO A 539 -0.69 -31.35 7.81
CA PRO A 539 -1.71 -30.42 8.30
C PRO A 539 -3.10 -30.82 7.83
N SER A 540 -4.10 -30.63 8.69
CA SER A 540 -5.48 -30.98 8.32
C SER A 540 -6.01 -30.06 7.21
N LEU A 541 -6.65 -30.64 6.19
CA LEU A 541 -7.22 -29.88 5.06
C LEU A 541 -8.22 -28.79 5.52
N LYS A 542 -8.92 -29.04 6.63
CA LYS A 542 -9.82 -28.08 7.26
C LYS A 542 -9.09 -26.86 7.85
N ALA A 543 -7.91 -27.05 8.46
CA ALA A 543 -7.10 -25.94 8.97
C ALA A 543 -6.58 -25.07 7.82
N MET A 544 -6.08 -25.70 6.74
CA MET A 544 -5.61 -24.99 5.55
C MET A 544 -6.71 -24.21 4.83
N HIS A 545 -7.91 -24.77 4.67
CA HIS A 545 -9.10 -24.03 4.19
C HIS A 545 -9.44 -22.81 5.06
N SER A 546 -9.38 -22.96 6.39
CA SER A 546 -9.64 -21.85 7.31
C SER A 546 -8.60 -20.74 7.17
N LEU A 547 -7.32 -21.10 7.00
CA LEU A 547 -6.20 -20.17 6.87
C LEU A 547 -6.21 -19.45 5.51
N LEU A 548 -6.52 -20.17 4.43
CA LEU A 548 -6.70 -19.61 3.09
C LEU A 548 -7.82 -18.56 3.11
N SER A 549 -9.00 -18.92 3.63
CA SER A 549 -10.12 -17.99 3.71
C SER A 549 -9.87 -16.82 4.66
N GLU A 550 -8.95 -16.93 5.62
CA GLU A 550 -8.49 -15.81 6.45
C GLU A 550 -7.58 -14.87 5.65
N GLY A 551 -6.63 -15.42 4.88
CA GLY A 551 -5.72 -14.66 4.03
C GLY A 551 -6.43 -13.91 2.90
N GLU A 552 -7.41 -14.54 2.23
CA GLU A 552 -8.27 -13.93 1.20
C GLU A 552 -9.05 -12.69 1.69
N LYS A 553 -9.25 -12.55 3.01
CA LYS A 553 -9.96 -11.40 3.63
C LYS A 553 -9.01 -10.26 4.05
N ILE A 554 -7.69 -10.42 3.90
CA ILE A 554 -6.70 -9.41 4.25
C ILE A 554 -6.37 -8.60 2.98
N PRO A 555 -6.72 -7.28 2.90
CA PRO A 555 -6.38 -6.44 1.76
C PRO A 555 -4.90 -6.02 1.78
N TYR A 556 -4.01 -6.99 1.59
CA TYR A 556 -2.56 -6.83 1.51
C TYR A 556 -1.95 -8.01 0.75
N HIS A 557 -0.78 -7.83 0.14
CA HIS A 557 -0.07 -8.93 -0.52
C HIS A 557 0.57 -9.85 0.52
N LEU A 558 0.05 -11.07 0.65
CA LEU A 558 0.55 -12.10 1.56
C LEU A 558 1.48 -13.08 0.81
N PRO A 559 2.79 -13.13 1.11
CA PRO A 559 3.67 -14.19 0.62
C PRO A 559 3.12 -15.58 0.98
N GLY A 560 3.24 -16.56 0.10
CA GLY A 560 2.76 -17.92 0.33
C GLY A 560 1.25 -18.15 0.20
N LEU A 561 0.41 -17.09 0.12
CA LEU A 561 -1.05 -17.26 -0.02
C LEU A 561 -1.43 -17.96 -1.33
N GLN A 562 -0.76 -17.60 -2.44
CA GLN A 562 -1.01 -18.24 -3.73
C GLN A 562 -0.54 -19.71 -3.76
N ASP A 563 0.53 -20.02 -3.05
CA ASP A 563 1.05 -21.39 -2.93
C ASP A 563 0.10 -22.25 -2.08
N LEU A 564 -0.37 -21.72 -0.94
CA LEU A 564 -1.41 -22.33 -0.12
C LEU A 564 -2.70 -22.56 -0.91
N ALA A 565 -3.17 -21.57 -1.67
CA ALA A 565 -4.36 -21.70 -2.53
C ALA A 565 -4.20 -22.83 -3.56
N THR A 566 -3.02 -22.91 -4.19
CA THR A 566 -2.69 -23.94 -5.20
C THR A 566 -2.60 -25.33 -4.56
N PHE A 567 -2.03 -25.43 -3.35
CA PHE A 567 -1.96 -26.68 -2.58
C PHE A 567 -3.35 -27.17 -2.15
N VAL A 568 -4.16 -26.29 -1.56
CA VAL A 568 -5.54 -26.59 -1.13
C VAL A 568 -6.39 -27.08 -2.31
N GLN A 569 -6.31 -26.42 -3.48
CA GLN A 569 -7.01 -26.86 -4.69
C GLN A 569 -6.58 -28.28 -5.15
N ARG A 570 -5.30 -28.65 -5.00
CA ARG A 570 -4.83 -30.00 -5.33
C ARG A 570 -5.36 -31.03 -4.33
N CYS A 571 -5.40 -30.70 -3.04
CA CYS A 571 -5.97 -31.55 -1.99
C CYS A 571 -7.50 -31.74 -2.18
N ASP A 572 -8.23 -30.67 -2.53
CA ASP A 572 -9.67 -30.75 -2.84
C ASP A 572 -9.93 -31.63 -4.07
N LYS A 573 -9.15 -31.50 -5.14
CA LYS A 573 -9.25 -32.38 -6.31
C LYS A 573 -9.01 -33.85 -5.93
N TRP A 574 -8.01 -34.14 -5.09
CA TRP A 574 -7.79 -35.48 -4.57
C TRP A 574 -8.99 -35.98 -3.76
N VAL A 575 -9.60 -35.12 -2.93
CA VAL A 575 -10.82 -35.43 -2.16
C VAL A 575 -12.02 -35.68 -3.08
N GLU A 576 -12.20 -34.94 -4.18
CA GLU A 576 -13.22 -35.23 -5.18
C GLU A 576 -13.01 -36.61 -5.84
N GLU A 577 -11.77 -36.94 -6.22
CA GLU A 577 -11.44 -38.24 -6.79
C GLU A 577 -11.68 -39.39 -5.79
N ALA A 578 -11.22 -39.25 -4.54
CA ALA A 578 -11.47 -40.19 -3.45
C ALA A 578 -12.98 -40.40 -3.17
N ASN A 579 -13.77 -39.33 -3.17
CA ASN A 579 -15.22 -39.40 -2.92
C ASN A 579 -15.98 -40.23 -3.96
N ASN A 580 -15.45 -40.46 -5.17
CA ASN A 580 -16.06 -41.37 -6.15
C ASN A 580 -16.02 -42.84 -5.69
N TYR A 581 -14.99 -43.23 -4.94
CA TYR A 581 -14.81 -44.60 -4.44
C TYR A 581 -15.46 -44.82 -3.07
N ILE A 582 -15.57 -43.77 -2.25
CA ILE A 582 -16.21 -43.79 -0.92
C ILE A 582 -17.74 -43.69 -1.05
N THR A 583 -18.27 -42.75 -1.83
CA THR A 583 -19.69 -42.38 -1.73
C THR A 583 -20.60 -43.26 -2.61
N ARG A 584 -21.55 -43.97 -1.98
CA ARG A 584 -22.56 -44.81 -2.68
C ARG A 584 -23.46 -44.05 -3.68
N LYS A 585 -23.37 -42.71 -3.74
CA LYS A 585 -24.27 -41.82 -4.49
C LYS A 585 -24.23 -42.03 -6.01
N GLN A 586 -23.15 -42.60 -6.57
CA GLN A 586 -23.09 -42.98 -7.99
C GLN A 586 -24.14 -44.06 -8.37
N GLN A 587 -24.56 -44.94 -7.45
CA GLN A 587 -25.47 -46.06 -7.74
C GLN A 587 -26.83 -45.58 -8.30
N ASN A 588 -27.41 -44.51 -7.74
CA ASN A 588 -28.68 -43.96 -8.23
C ASN A 588 -28.53 -43.21 -9.56
N ARG A 589 -27.39 -42.56 -9.83
CA ARG A 589 -27.11 -41.95 -11.13
C ARG A 589 -27.01 -43.01 -12.22
N ARG A 590 -26.29 -44.12 -11.97
CA ARG A 590 -26.17 -45.27 -12.88
C ARG A 590 -27.51 -45.94 -13.20
N LYS A 591 -28.45 -46.04 -12.23
CA LYS A 591 -29.81 -46.54 -12.49
C LYS A 591 -30.59 -45.66 -13.48
N ASN A 592 -30.44 -44.34 -13.41
CA ASN A 592 -31.18 -43.41 -14.27
C ASN A 592 -30.51 -43.25 -15.66
N GLU A 593 -29.17 -43.18 -15.73
CA GLU A 593 -28.43 -43.04 -16.99
C GLU A 593 -28.54 -44.28 -17.92
N LYS A 594 -28.89 -45.47 -17.41
CA LYS A 594 -29.22 -46.64 -18.27
C LYS A 594 -30.34 -46.36 -19.28
N LEU A 595 -31.28 -45.44 -18.97
CA LEU A 595 -32.34 -45.02 -19.89
C LEU A 595 -31.85 -44.13 -21.04
N TRP A 596 -30.71 -43.45 -20.87
CA TRP A 596 -30.15 -42.50 -21.86
C TRP A 596 -29.24 -43.16 -22.91
N ARG A 597 -28.94 -44.46 -22.77
CA ARG A 597 -27.97 -45.22 -23.61
C ARG A 597 -28.33 -45.37 -25.10
N LYS A 598 -29.44 -44.79 -25.59
CA LYS A 598 -29.93 -44.93 -26.98
C LYS A 598 -29.45 -43.86 -27.98
N GLY A 599 -28.64 -42.88 -27.56
CA GLY A 599 -28.33 -41.70 -28.39
C GLY A 599 -27.10 -41.79 -29.32
N ASN A 600 -25.94 -42.23 -28.82
CA ASN A 600 -24.67 -42.16 -29.58
C ASN A 600 -23.64 -43.17 -29.02
N ALA A 601 -23.15 -44.07 -29.88
CA ALA A 601 -22.27 -45.19 -29.49
C ALA A 601 -20.89 -44.74 -28.97
N ALA A 602 -20.24 -43.75 -29.60
CA ALA A 602 -18.93 -43.28 -29.17
C ALA A 602 -18.98 -42.66 -27.75
N LYS A 603 -20.05 -41.92 -27.46
CA LYS A 603 -20.28 -41.33 -26.14
C LYS A 603 -20.67 -42.38 -25.09
N ALA A 604 -21.33 -43.48 -25.50
CA ALA A 604 -21.59 -44.61 -24.62
C ALA A 604 -20.29 -45.35 -24.26
N ALA A 605 -19.42 -45.61 -25.24
CA ALA A 605 -18.12 -46.26 -25.03
C ALA A 605 -17.23 -45.46 -24.06
N GLN A 606 -17.08 -44.15 -24.28
CA GLN A 606 -16.32 -43.26 -23.36
C GLN A 606 -16.91 -43.24 -21.94
N LEU A 607 -18.24 -43.30 -21.80
CA LEU A 607 -18.87 -43.39 -20.48
C LEU A 607 -18.63 -44.75 -19.81
N GLU A 608 -18.64 -45.84 -20.56
CA GLU A 608 -18.46 -47.21 -20.05
C GLU A 608 -17.00 -47.52 -19.71
N GLU A 609 -16.05 -46.98 -20.47
CA GLU A 609 -14.62 -46.96 -20.18
C GLU A 609 -14.34 -46.18 -18.89
N ARG A 610 -14.86 -44.95 -18.76
CA ARG A 610 -14.76 -44.16 -17.53
C ARG A 610 -15.46 -44.84 -16.34
N ASP A 611 -16.58 -45.54 -16.56
CA ASP A 611 -17.25 -46.32 -15.51
C ASP A 611 -16.42 -47.54 -15.08
N ARG A 612 -15.60 -48.14 -15.96
CA ARG A 612 -14.62 -49.18 -15.63
C ARG A 612 -13.41 -48.61 -14.88
N GLU A 613 -12.89 -47.46 -15.29
CA GLU A 613 -11.80 -46.79 -14.54
C GLU A 613 -12.20 -46.49 -13.10
N LEU A 614 -13.44 -46.04 -12.89
CA LEU A 614 -14.04 -45.79 -11.57
C LEU A 614 -14.29 -47.06 -10.74
N ARG A 615 -13.94 -48.24 -11.27
CA ARG A 615 -14.01 -49.54 -10.56
C ARG A 615 -12.66 -50.22 -10.42
N ASN A 616 -11.56 -49.67 -10.97
CA ASN A 616 -10.25 -50.26 -10.80
C ASN A 616 -9.68 -49.99 -9.38
N ILE A 617 -9.29 -51.05 -8.69
CA ILE A 617 -8.66 -51.03 -7.36
C ILE A 617 -7.25 -50.41 -7.42
N ASP A 618 -6.51 -50.58 -8.53
CA ASP A 618 -5.17 -49.99 -8.71
C ASP A 618 -5.20 -48.45 -8.56
N LYS A 619 -6.29 -47.81 -9.03
CA LYS A 619 -6.47 -46.35 -8.88
C LYS A 619 -6.70 -45.95 -7.43
N ILE A 620 -7.28 -46.80 -6.59
CA ILE A 620 -7.42 -46.54 -5.15
C ILE A 620 -6.04 -46.62 -4.47
N HIS A 621 -5.22 -47.61 -4.81
CA HIS A 621 -3.84 -47.69 -4.32
C HIS A 621 -2.99 -46.50 -4.81
N ALA A 622 -3.15 -46.08 -6.07
CA ALA A 622 -2.48 -44.89 -6.60
C ALA A 622 -2.89 -43.60 -5.89
N LEU A 623 -4.19 -43.41 -5.60
CA LEU A 623 -4.68 -42.27 -4.80
C LEU A 623 -4.10 -42.27 -3.38
N LEU A 624 -4.03 -43.43 -2.72
CA LEU A 624 -3.41 -43.53 -1.39
C LEU A 624 -1.91 -43.22 -1.42
N ALA A 625 -1.19 -43.65 -2.46
CA ALA A 625 0.21 -43.27 -2.66
C ALA A 625 0.38 -41.77 -2.98
N GLU A 626 -0.54 -41.14 -3.72
CA GLU A 626 -0.52 -39.68 -3.91
C GLU A 626 -0.78 -38.94 -2.58
N ALA A 627 -1.69 -39.42 -1.72
CA ALA A 627 -1.92 -38.88 -0.37
C ALA A 627 -0.78 -39.15 0.64
N GLU A 628 0.22 -39.95 0.26
CA GLU A 628 1.46 -40.10 1.02
C GLU A 628 2.56 -39.15 0.55
N ASN A 629 2.57 -38.79 -0.75
CA ASN A 629 3.42 -37.74 -1.32
C ASN A 629 2.88 -36.31 -1.09
N LEU A 630 1.56 -36.16 -1.01
CA LEU A 630 0.89 -34.94 -0.57
C LEU A 630 0.77 -34.99 0.95
N SER A 631 1.62 -34.25 1.65
CA SER A 631 1.61 -34.17 3.12
C SER A 631 0.42 -33.35 3.63
N PHE A 632 -0.76 -33.97 3.69
CA PHE A 632 -1.96 -33.43 4.37
C PHE A 632 -2.75 -34.57 5.03
N ASP A 633 -3.73 -34.22 5.87
CA ASP A 633 -4.72 -35.16 6.39
C ASP A 633 -6.18 -34.75 6.08
N CYS A 634 -7.02 -35.75 5.83
CA CYS A 634 -8.48 -35.60 5.76
C CYS A 634 -9.19 -36.95 6.00
N PRO A 635 -10.46 -36.95 6.46
CA PRO A 635 -11.22 -38.18 6.74
C PRO A 635 -11.31 -39.16 5.56
N GLN A 636 -11.27 -38.68 4.31
CA GLN A 636 -11.34 -39.50 3.11
C GLN A 636 -10.11 -40.42 2.96
N ILE A 637 -8.93 -40.05 3.48
CA ILE A 637 -7.74 -40.92 3.50
C ILE A 637 -8.00 -42.14 4.41
N VAL A 638 -8.61 -41.91 5.58
CA VAL A 638 -8.99 -42.98 6.51
C VAL A 638 -10.00 -43.91 5.86
N SER A 639 -11.11 -43.38 5.32
CA SER A 639 -12.15 -44.20 4.70
C SER A 639 -11.72 -44.95 3.44
N LEU A 640 -10.73 -44.44 2.68
CA LEU A 640 -10.12 -45.22 1.60
C LEU A 640 -9.24 -46.36 2.14
N ARG A 641 -8.44 -46.13 3.18
CA ARG A 641 -7.62 -47.18 3.81
C ARG A 641 -8.48 -48.29 4.44
N GLU A 642 -9.56 -47.91 5.12
CA GLU A 642 -10.57 -48.85 5.64
C GLU A 642 -11.17 -49.71 4.52
N LYS A 643 -11.66 -49.08 3.44
CA LYS A 643 -12.24 -49.81 2.30
C LYS A 643 -11.23 -50.75 1.61
N VAL A 644 -9.96 -50.35 1.50
CA VAL A 644 -8.89 -51.22 0.96
C VAL A 644 -8.67 -52.43 1.87
N ALA A 645 -8.64 -52.25 3.20
CA ALA A 645 -8.51 -53.36 4.13
C ALA A 645 -9.72 -54.33 4.08
N GLU A 646 -10.94 -53.83 3.92
CA GLU A 646 -12.13 -54.66 3.70
C GLU A 646 -12.03 -55.49 2.40
N ILE A 647 -11.58 -54.89 1.29
CA ILE A 647 -11.39 -55.58 0.01
C ILE A 647 -10.29 -56.64 0.11
N GLN A 648 -9.16 -56.32 0.74
CA GLN A 648 -8.05 -57.27 0.94
C GLN A 648 -8.47 -58.47 1.81
N LYS A 649 -9.25 -58.22 2.87
CA LYS A 649 -9.84 -59.30 3.67
C LYS A 649 -10.78 -60.18 2.81
N PHE A 650 -11.70 -59.55 2.07
CA PHE A 650 -12.60 -60.27 1.16
C PHE A 650 -11.84 -61.12 0.14
N GLN A 651 -10.74 -60.64 -0.44
CA GLN A 651 -9.93 -61.43 -1.38
C GLN A 651 -9.28 -62.64 -0.71
N GLY A 652 -8.83 -62.52 0.55
CA GLY A 652 -8.34 -63.65 1.34
C GLY A 652 -9.44 -64.70 1.62
N ASP A 653 -10.59 -64.26 2.12
CA ASP A 653 -11.76 -65.11 2.40
C ASP A 653 -12.25 -65.81 1.11
N ALA A 654 -12.33 -65.06 0.01
CA ALA A 654 -12.70 -65.57 -1.32
C ALA A 654 -11.72 -66.60 -1.86
N GLN A 655 -10.41 -66.36 -1.73
CA GLN A 655 -9.39 -67.28 -2.23
C GLN A 655 -9.32 -68.56 -1.39
N ALA A 656 -9.64 -68.51 -0.09
CA ALA A 656 -9.80 -69.71 0.74
C ALA A 656 -10.96 -70.59 0.24
N VAL A 657 -12.13 -69.99 -0.06
CA VAL A 657 -13.28 -70.70 -0.64
C VAL A 657 -12.95 -71.29 -2.01
N LEU A 658 -12.32 -70.51 -2.90
CA LEU A 658 -11.94 -70.96 -4.25
C LEU A 658 -10.90 -72.10 -4.23
N CYS A 659 -10.03 -72.16 -3.22
CA CYS A 659 -9.07 -73.23 -3.04
C CYS A 659 -9.68 -74.54 -2.49
N ASN A 660 -10.85 -74.50 -1.83
CA ASN A 660 -11.50 -75.71 -1.32
C ASN A 660 -13.04 -75.66 -1.36
N PRO A 661 -13.67 -75.61 -2.55
CA PRO A 661 -15.11 -75.30 -2.71
C PRO A 661 -16.07 -76.36 -2.15
N HIS A 662 -15.57 -77.52 -1.71
CA HIS A 662 -16.38 -78.63 -1.21
C HIS A 662 -16.64 -78.59 0.30
N VAL A 663 -16.01 -77.65 1.02
CA VAL A 663 -16.12 -77.53 2.49
C VAL A 663 -17.07 -76.40 2.91
N THR A 664 -17.33 -75.45 2.02
CA THR A 664 -18.21 -74.28 2.24
C THR A 664 -19.64 -74.55 1.76
N SER A 665 -20.65 -74.00 2.44
CA SER A 665 -22.05 -74.14 2.03
C SER A 665 -22.43 -73.17 0.89
N THR A 666 -23.45 -73.54 0.12
CA THR A 666 -23.97 -72.71 -0.99
C THR A 666 -24.44 -71.32 -0.51
N GLN A 667 -24.90 -71.19 0.74
CA GLN A 667 -25.31 -69.91 1.33
C GLN A 667 -24.12 -69.02 1.70
N GLU A 668 -23.07 -69.56 2.33
CA GLU A 668 -21.87 -68.78 2.67
C GLU A 668 -21.18 -68.23 1.41
N VAL A 669 -21.17 -68.99 0.31
CA VAL A 669 -20.65 -68.52 -0.99
C VAL A 669 -21.55 -67.44 -1.60
N GLU A 670 -22.87 -67.50 -1.39
CA GLU A 670 -23.80 -66.44 -1.81
C GLU A 670 -23.60 -65.15 -1.02
N GLU A 671 -23.51 -65.23 0.31
CA GLU A 671 -23.23 -64.09 1.19
C GLU A 671 -21.87 -63.44 0.84
N LEU A 672 -20.84 -64.23 0.52
CA LEU A 672 -19.56 -63.70 0.05
C LEU A 672 -19.69 -62.98 -1.31
N VAL A 673 -20.46 -63.53 -2.25
CA VAL A 673 -20.72 -62.91 -3.55
C VAL A 673 -21.49 -61.59 -3.40
N GLU A 674 -22.46 -61.51 -2.48
CA GLU A 674 -23.16 -60.26 -2.18
C GLU A 674 -22.24 -59.21 -1.53
N LEU A 675 -21.40 -59.62 -0.57
CA LEU A 675 -20.38 -58.76 0.04
C LEU A 675 -19.42 -58.20 -1.02
N GLY A 676 -18.87 -59.06 -1.88
CA GLY A 676 -17.98 -58.66 -2.97
C GLY A 676 -18.61 -57.64 -3.92
N LYS A 677 -19.88 -57.84 -4.29
CA LYS A 677 -20.65 -56.88 -5.09
C LYS A 677 -20.87 -55.54 -4.38
N SER A 678 -20.96 -55.53 -3.05
CA SER A 678 -21.22 -54.32 -2.26
C SER A 678 -20.10 -53.28 -2.35
N PHE A 679 -18.85 -53.68 -2.64
CA PHE A 679 -17.71 -52.75 -2.76
C PHE A 679 -17.78 -51.87 -4.02
N ASN A 680 -18.57 -52.25 -5.04
CA ASN A 680 -18.73 -51.56 -6.33
C ASN A 680 -17.41 -51.34 -7.11
N VAL A 681 -16.42 -52.22 -6.95
CA VAL A 681 -15.15 -52.26 -7.70
C VAL A 681 -15.03 -53.58 -8.45
N ASP A 682 -14.21 -53.62 -9.51
CA ASP A 682 -14.03 -54.81 -10.36
C ASP A 682 -13.04 -55.77 -9.68
N VAL A 683 -13.54 -56.67 -8.82
CA VAL A 683 -12.74 -57.67 -8.09
C VAL A 683 -12.79 -59.03 -8.83
N PRO A 684 -11.68 -59.54 -9.41
CA PRO A 684 -11.67 -60.79 -10.19
C PRO A 684 -12.14 -62.03 -9.43
N GLU A 685 -12.09 -62.00 -8.10
CA GLU A 685 -12.54 -63.08 -7.22
C GLU A 685 -14.07 -63.24 -7.25
N VAL A 686 -14.82 -62.17 -7.48
CA VAL A 686 -16.29 -62.21 -7.54
C VAL A 686 -16.79 -63.00 -8.74
N ASP A 687 -16.19 -62.81 -9.92
CA ASP A 687 -16.56 -63.57 -11.14
C ASP A 687 -16.30 -65.08 -10.97
N LYS A 688 -15.19 -65.43 -10.29
CA LYS A 688 -14.83 -66.82 -9.96
C LYS A 688 -15.85 -67.42 -8.98
N LEU A 689 -16.17 -66.70 -7.91
CA LEU A 689 -17.16 -67.13 -6.92
C LEU A 689 -18.58 -67.22 -7.52
N GLU A 690 -18.98 -66.32 -8.42
CA GLU A 690 -20.25 -66.44 -9.14
C GLU A 690 -20.33 -67.71 -10.00
N ARG A 691 -19.20 -68.16 -10.57
CA ARG A 691 -19.15 -69.42 -11.32
C ARG A 691 -19.29 -70.61 -10.38
N VAL A 692 -18.56 -70.62 -9.27
CA VAL A 692 -18.66 -71.67 -8.23
C VAL A 692 -20.08 -71.72 -7.64
N LEU A 693 -20.67 -70.58 -7.30
CA LEU A 693 -22.04 -70.49 -6.78
C LEU A 693 -23.07 -71.05 -7.78
N ARG A 694 -22.93 -70.76 -9.07
CA ARG A 694 -23.78 -71.36 -10.11
C ARG A 694 -23.59 -72.88 -10.21
N GLN A 695 -22.36 -73.38 -10.10
CA GLN A 695 -22.09 -74.81 -10.08
C GLN A 695 -22.66 -75.50 -8.82
N MET A 696 -22.54 -74.89 -7.65
CA MET A 696 -23.13 -75.39 -6.39
C MET A 696 -24.65 -75.43 -6.47
N ARG A 697 -25.29 -74.34 -6.93
CA ARG A 697 -26.74 -74.27 -7.17
C ARG A 697 -27.23 -75.32 -8.17
N TRP A 698 -26.47 -75.58 -9.25
CA TRP A 698 -26.78 -76.66 -10.18
C TRP A 698 -26.70 -78.03 -9.49
N ASN A 699 -25.70 -78.30 -8.66
CA ASN A 699 -25.61 -79.54 -7.88
C ASN A 699 -26.76 -79.70 -6.87
N ASP A 700 -27.21 -78.62 -6.22
CA ASP A 700 -28.33 -78.63 -5.27
C ASP A 700 -29.70 -78.77 -5.95
N GLU A 701 -29.86 -78.22 -7.15
CA GLU A 701 -30.99 -78.50 -8.05
C GLU A 701 -30.94 -79.95 -8.53
N ALA A 702 -29.77 -80.44 -8.95
CA ALA A 702 -29.54 -81.81 -9.41
C ALA A 702 -29.85 -82.85 -8.34
N ARG A 703 -29.52 -82.57 -7.06
CA ARG A 703 -29.93 -83.39 -5.91
C ARG A 703 -31.45 -83.50 -5.81
N ARG A 704 -32.17 -82.36 -5.77
CA ARG A 704 -33.65 -82.34 -5.70
C ARG A 704 -34.32 -82.98 -6.93
N ARG A 705 -33.68 -82.86 -8.10
CA ARG A 705 -34.16 -83.45 -9.37
C ARG A 705 -33.95 -84.96 -9.50
N ARG A 706 -33.01 -85.56 -8.76
CA ARG A 706 -32.84 -87.04 -8.72
C ARG A 706 -34.05 -87.75 -8.09
N GLU A 707 -34.84 -87.04 -7.28
CA GLU A 707 -36.02 -87.57 -6.58
C GLU A 707 -37.33 -87.32 -7.35
N GLN A 708 -37.26 -86.80 -8.57
CA GLN A 708 -38.40 -86.37 -9.37
C GLN A 708 -38.40 -87.01 -10.76
N TYR A 709 -39.58 -87.32 -11.28
CA TYR A 709 -39.74 -87.75 -12.67
C TYR A 709 -39.39 -86.59 -13.63
N GLN A 710 -38.58 -86.87 -14.64
CA GLN A 710 -38.17 -85.91 -15.67
C GLN A 710 -38.31 -86.54 -17.07
N THR A 711 -38.49 -85.70 -18.09
CA THR A 711 -38.53 -86.17 -19.49
C THR A 711 -37.13 -86.21 -20.11
N LEU A 712 -36.98 -86.92 -21.23
CA LEU A 712 -35.74 -86.97 -22.01
C LEU A 712 -35.22 -85.58 -22.41
N ASP A 713 -36.10 -84.65 -22.78
CA ASP A 713 -35.70 -83.27 -23.12
C ASP A 713 -35.35 -82.43 -21.87
N ASP A 714 -36.01 -82.63 -20.73
CA ASP A 714 -35.61 -81.99 -19.46
C ASP A 714 -34.19 -82.42 -19.06
N CYS A 715 -33.90 -83.73 -19.10
CA CYS A 715 -32.59 -84.25 -18.79
C CYS A 715 -31.52 -83.72 -19.77
N ARG A 716 -31.84 -83.68 -21.08
CA ARG A 716 -30.95 -83.16 -22.12
C ARG A 716 -30.55 -81.70 -21.89
N GLU A 717 -31.52 -80.83 -21.63
CA GLU A 717 -31.27 -79.41 -21.41
C GLU A 717 -30.61 -79.16 -20.04
N PHE A 718 -30.92 -79.96 -19.02
CA PHE A 718 -30.27 -79.88 -17.71
C PHE A 718 -28.81 -80.34 -17.72
N ILE A 719 -28.46 -81.39 -18.48
CA ILE A 719 -27.07 -81.80 -18.76
C ILE A 719 -26.32 -80.68 -19.47
N LYS A 720 -26.90 -80.12 -20.54
CA LYS A 720 -26.32 -79.02 -21.32
C LYS A 720 -26.03 -77.79 -20.45
N GLN A 721 -26.93 -77.43 -19.52
CA GLN A 721 -26.67 -76.38 -18.54
C GLN A 721 -25.49 -76.70 -17.61
N GLY A 722 -25.31 -77.96 -17.21
CA GLY A 722 -24.14 -78.39 -16.42
C GLY A 722 -22.83 -78.33 -17.20
N GLU A 723 -22.85 -78.68 -18.49
CA GLU A 723 -21.72 -78.59 -19.41
C GLU A 723 -21.36 -77.12 -19.71
N GLU A 724 -22.35 -76.24 -19.95
CA GLU A 724 -22.16 -74.79 -20.16
C GLU A 724 -21.58 -74.08 -18.92
N LEU A 725 -21.91 -74.54 -17.70
CA LEU A 725 -21.28 -74.07 -16.46
C LEU A 725 -19.82 -74.54 -16.31
N GLY A 726 -19.40 -75.56 -17.06
CA GLY A 726 -18.08 -76.18 -16.97
C GLY A 726 -17.87 -76.99 -15.70
N LEU A 727 -18.85 -77.81 -15.32
CA LEU A 727 -18.68 -78.84 -14.30
C LEU A 727 -17.67 -79.90 -14.78
N ALA A 728 -16.94 -80.50 -13.85
CA ALA A 728 -16.00 -81.58 -14.17
C ALA A 728 -16.75 -82.82 -14.70
N GLU A 729 -16.18 -83.52 -15.69
CA GLU A 729 -16.77 -84.75 -16.26
C GLU A 729 -16.95 -85.88 -15.24
N THR A 730 -16.22 -85.82 -14.12
CA THR A 730 -16.29 -86.75 -12.98
C THR A 730 -17.39 -86.40 -11.97
N ASN A 731 -18.18 -85.34 -12.19
CA ASN A 731 -19.26 -84.94 -11.30
C ASN A 731 -20.38 -86.01 -11.27
N GLU A 732 -20.63 -86.62 -10.11
CA GLU A 732 -21.62 -87.68 -9.94
C GLU A 732 -23.04 -87.31 -10.36
N HIS A 733 -23.44 -86.05 -10.15
CA HIS A 733 -24.77 -85.56 -10.53
C HIS A 733 -24.89 -85.45 -12.05
N LEU A 734 -23.86 -84.94 -12.72
CA LEU A 734 -23.80 -84.86 -14.19
C LEU A 734 -23.72 -86.25 -14.83
N LEU A 735 -22.90 -87.16 -14.29
CA LEU A 735 -22.81 -88.55 -14.74
C LEU A 735 -24.17 -89.26 -14.61
N HIS A 736 -24.84 -89.16 -13.45
CA HIS A 736 -26.15 -89.76 -13.25
C HIS A 736 -27.19 -89.31 -14.29
N PHE A 737 -27.27 -88.02 -14.61
CA PHE A 737 -28.21 -87.57 -15.64
C PHE A 737 -27.80 -87.98 -17.06
N ARG A 738 -26.51 -88.04 -17.38
CA ARG A 738 -26.02 -88.59 -18.67
C ARG A 738 -26.36 -90.07 -18.81
N ASP A 739 -26.27 -90.85 -17.74
CA ASP A 739 -26.58 -92.28 -17.77
C ASP A 739 -28.09 -92.57 -17.72
N LEU A 740 -28.89 -91.74 -17.05
CA LEU A 740 -30.36 -91.77 -17.15
C LEU A 740 -30.81 -91.49 -18.59
N TYR A 741 -30.30 -90.41 -19.19
CA TYR A 741 -30.57 -90.04 -20.59
C TYR A 741 -30.15 -91.15 -21.58
N ARG A 742 -29.04 -91.87 -21.32
CA ARG A 742 -28.62 -93.04 -22.10
C ARG A 742 -29.53 -94.25 -21.93
N HIS A 743 -30.06 -94.49 -20.73
CA HIS A 743 -30.92 -95.65 -20.46
C HIS A 743 -32.30 -95.51 -21.09
N ASP A 744 -32.92 -94.34 -21.00
CA ASP A 744 -34.21 -94.09 -21.66
C ASP A 744 -34.09 -94.10 -23.19
N LEU A 745 -32.93 -93.71 -23.74
CA LEU A 745 -32.56 -93.90 -25.15
C LEU A 745 -32.33 -95.36 -25.59
N GLN A 746 -32.40 -96.33 -24.67
CA GLN A 746 -32.35 -97.78 -24.97
C GLN A 746 -33.71 -98.48 -24.74
N LEU A 747 -34.73 -97.73 -24.33
CA LEU A 747 -36.10 -98.23 -24.07
C LEU A 747 -37.14 -97.68 -25.08
N LEU A 748 -36.66 -96.98 -26.12
CA LEU A 748 -37.39 -96.47 -27.28
C LEU A 748 -36.95 -97.19 -28.56
#